data_AF-A0A7H0LGD2-F1
#
_entry.id   AF-A0A7H0LGD2-F1
#
_cell.length_a   1.000
_cell.length_b   1.000
_cell.length_c   1.000
_cell.angle_alpha   90.00
_cell.angle_beta   90.00
_cell.angle_gamma   90.00
#
_symmetry.space_group_name_H-M   'P 1'
#
loop_
_entity.id
_entity.type
_entity.pdbx_description
1 polymer ?
#
loop_
_entity_poly.entity_id
_entity_poly.type
_entity_poly.pdbx_seq_one_letter_code
_entity_poly.pdbx_strand_id
1 'polypeptide(L)'
;MRHFPLIAPNPPRLTEQLDALRRVEASGVFSNNGPEVRAFEAEITDSLFGGRGASLAVANATLGLMVAIKHAAMEAGRPDGLALMPSLTFAATGQAALWSGLTPLICDVDPDEWSACPEAEERLLHHYGDRIGVITPYATFGNAIDLDRYAWLQRRFGVGVVIDAASSLGTRDGAGDGFGHDAPFAVVYSMHATKTFAVAEGGLIHSGDAQLIDRLRTMINFGFEGGRSATLPGINAKLPEVIAVLARAKLGEIEAVCEARTAVEAAYRGTLSDFTLQAVSGRRRAMQFMPVLLPDALVSRRDRIAADLQAAGIGVGRYFSPHLAEQPLFQTSALIEPTPVADRVAARMLSLPITDAMSPDDARHIATTFTAICAAEAARVPAEPKHRAIAATLIVGGGPAGTALLTAASKKGRLADLARAGLVMVERDDAIGGGRLGRYAINSDSTAQTFLTAVKDNPHPELAAIVAHPAARAVERYADALGVPLVEAGPLLRATGDRLADIVVANGGSVLTGHDVLGSQRTADGLWNTRIRRRADGIEFDQLSHQIVIATGGHQPLDRLVRQSVAGVPLVDHAGGKLLQSDEVLSLGGFTKVADLLAGKRNPRIAVIGGSTSALTSIALLLKGSPALPFGAGGITLLHRRPLRPFYPSIDAAHAEGFTDFGPEDICPVSGFVYRLAGFRLEARELVLRMLGVDGRAPDPRIALHRIAGADDRIARAHLDRADLVVAALGYRPHALPISDQHGDPIALSAQHGGAMVDAHCRVIDAQGTPVPGVYGIGLAAGFVPWGALGGEASFSGQANGLWLWQNDVGQMIVDQILGDAGAGRERAVA
;
A
#
# COMPACT_ATOMS: atom_id res chain seq x y z
N MET A 1 3.99 -42.82 6.51
CA MET A 1 3.27 -41.55 6.32
C MET A 1 2.78 -41.49 4.88
N ARG A 2 1.51 -41.14 4.63
CA ARG A 2 1.06 -40.81 3.26
C ARG A 2 1.78 -39.51 2.84
N HIS A 3 2.21 -39.44 1.59
CA HIS A 3 2.87 -38.27 1.02
C HIS A 3 1.95 -37.59 0.02
N PHE A 4 1.77 -36.27 0.15
CA PHE A 4 0.90 -35.46 -0.69
C PHE A 4 1.75 -34.41 -1.42
N PRO A 5 2.32 -34.72 -2.60
CA PRO A 5 3.09 -33.75 -3.35
C PRO A 5 2.21 -32.58 -3.78
N LEU A 6 2.76 -31.36 -3.78
CA LEU A 6 2.04 -30.17 -4.28
C LEU A 6 1.58 -30.35 -5.73
N ILE A 7 2.44 -30.97 -6.53
CA ILE A 7 2.24 -31.19 -7.97
C ILE A 7 2.57 -32.66 -8.25
N ALA A 8 1.63 -33.36 -8.89
CA ALA A 8 1.83 -34.71 -9.43
C ALA A 8 1.30 -34.75 -10.87
N PRO A 9 2.18 -34.60 -11.88
CA PRO A 9 1.78 -34.67 -13.29
C PRO A 9 1.12 -36.01 -13.63
N ASN A 10 0.00 -35.96 -14.34
CA ASN A 10 -0.73 -37.15 -14.80
C ASN A 10 -1.20 -36.99 -16.27
N PRO A 11 -0.26 -36.90 -17.22
CA PRO A 11 -0.61 -36.87 -18.63
C PRO A 11 -0.99 -38.26 -19.15
N PRO A 12 -1.74 -38.34 -20.27
CA PRO A 12 -2.03 -39.62 -20.91
C PRO A 12 -0.76 -40.35 -21.32
N ARG A 13 -0.77 -41.68 -21.27
CA ARG A 13 0.43 -42.48 -21.57
C ARG A 13 0.59 -42.66 -23.07
N LEU A 14 1.75 -42.30 -23.61
CA LEU A 14 2.09 -42.54 -25.02
C LEU A 14 1.96 -44.02 -25.43
N THR A 15 2.29 -44.95 -24.53
CA THR A 15 2.16 -46.39 -24.75
C THR A 15 0.72 -46.87 -24.94
N GLU A 16 -0.26 -46.08 -24.52
CA GLU A 16 -1.69 -46.36 -24.72
C GLU A 16 -2.23 -45.71 -26.01
N GLN A 17 -1.42 -44.86 -26.67
CA GLN A 17 -1.80 -44.12 -27.88
C GLN A 17 -1.15 -44.67 -29.17
N LEU A 18 -0.71 -45.93 -29.18
CA LEU A 18 0.09 -46.52 -30.26
C LEU A 18 -0.57 -46.40 -31.65
N ASP A 19 -1.88 -46.60 -31.75
CA ASP A 19 -2.58 -46.52 -33.03
C ASP A 19 -2.61 -45.10 -33.58
N ALA A 20 -2.73 -44.09 -32.72
CA ALA A 20 -2.63 -42.69 -33.12
C ALA A 20 -1.20 -42.32 -33.54
N LEU A 21 -0.19 -42.81 -32.81
CA LEU A 21 1.22 -42.60 -33.18
C LEU A 21 1.57 -43.24 -34.53
N ARG A 22 1.05 -44.46 -34.81
CA ARG A 22 1.18 -45.10 -36.13
C ARG A 22 0.53 -44.29 -37.25
N ARG A 23 -0.58 -43.59 -36.99
CA ARG A 23 -1.18 -42.68 -37.99
C ARG A 23 -0.28 -41.50 -38.30
N VAL A 24 0.35 -40.91 -37.28
CA VAL A 24 1.33 -39.82 -37.45
C VAL A 24 2.48 -40.31 -38.33
N GLU A 25 3.08 -41.45 -38.00
CA GLU A 25 4.18 -42.06 -38.79
C GLU A 25 3.77 -42.38 -40.24
N ALA A 26 2.60 -43.02 -40.42
CA ALA A 26 2.10 -43.40 -41.74
C ALA A 26 1.77 -42.19 -42.62
N SER A 27 1.37 -41.06 -42.03
CA SER A 27 1.08 -39.82 -42.77
C SER A 27 2.33 -39.08 -43.24
N GLY A 28 3.48 -39.30 -42.57
CA GLY A 28 4.70 -38.51 -42.76
C GLY A 28 4.60 -37.05 -42.28
N VAL A 29 3.52 -36.67 -41.59
CA VAL A 29 3.28 -35.32 -41.07
C VAL A 29 3.48 -35.32 -39.55
N PHE A 30 4.48 -34.58 -39.07
CA PHE A 30 4.85 -34.55 -37.65
C PHE A 30 4.57 -33.20 -36.96
N SER A 31 4.31 -32.14 -37.73
CA SER A 31 4.04 -30.79 -37.22
C SER A 31 3.38 -29.94 -38.33
N ASN A 32 3.34 -28.62 -38.13
CA ASN A 32 2.82 -27.63 -39.08
C ASN A 32 1.33 -27.82 -39.39
N ASN A 33 0.50 -27.79 -38.35
CA ASN A 33 -0.96 -27.85 -38.47
C ASN A 33 -1.42 -29.14 -39.17
N GLY A 34 -0.89 -30.29 -38.74
CA GLY A 34 -1.20 -31.59 -39.33
C GLY A 34 -2.57 -32.13 -38.91
N PRO A 35 -2.94 -33.35 -39.36
CA PRO A 35 -4.25 -33.94 -39.10
C PRO A 35 -4.62 -34.06 -37.61
N GLU A 36 -3.68 -34.44 -36.74
CA GLU A 36 -3.95 -34.65 -35.31
C GLU A 36 -4.13 -33.31 -34.57
N VAL A 37 -3.35 -32.28 -34.91
CA VAL A 37 -3.55 -30.91 -34.38
C VAL A 37 -4.91 -30.36 -34.79
N ARG A 38 -5.28 -30.46 -36.08
CA ARG A 38 -6.58 -29.96 -36.56
C ARG A 38 -7.75 -30.69 -35.92
N ALA A 39 -7.63 -32.00 -35.74
CA ALA A 39 -8.64 -32.79 -35.05
C ALA A 39 -8.80 -32.33 -33.59
N PHE A 40 -7.68 -32.15 -32.87
CA PHE A 40 -7.70 -31.63 -31.50
C PHE A 40 -8.37 -30.26 -31.40
N GLU A 41 -7.97 -29.31 -32.26
CA GLU A 41 -8.54 -27.95 -32.26
C GLU A 41 -10.05 -27.94 -32.53
N ALA A 42 -10.54 -28.81 -33.41
CA ALA A 42 -11.97 -28.96 -33.67
C ALA A 42 -12.70 -29.60 -32.47
N GLU A 43 -12.16 -30.71 -31.95
CA GLU A 43 -12.74 -31.45 -30.83
C GLU A 43 -12.83 -30.62 -29.55
N ILE A 44 -11.80 -29.84 -29.22
CA ILE A 44 -11.80 -28.98 -28.03
C ILE A 44 -12.75 -27.79 -28.17
N THR A 45 -12.89 -27.24 -29.37
CA THR A 45 -13.85 -26.17 -29.67
C THR A 45 -15.28 -26.67 -29.47
N ASP A 46 -15.61 -27.85 -29.97
CA ASP A 46 -16.92 -28.46 -29.79
C ASP A 46 -17.21 -28.80 -28.32
N SER A 47 -16.31 -29.55 -27.68
CA SER A 47 -16.54 -30.12 -26.35
C SER A 47 -16.46 -29.13 -25.19
N LEU A 48 -15.49 -28.19 -25.20
CA LEU A 48 -15.30 -27.25 -24.09
C LEU A 48 -15.91 -25.87 -24.35
N PHE A 49 -16.04 -25.47 -25.62
CA PHE A 49 -16.52 -24.14 -25.99
C PHE A 49 -17.86 -24.16 -26.75
N GLY A 50 -18.53 -25.32 -26.78
CA GLY A 50 -19.88 -25.48 -27.36
C GLY A 50 -19.93 -25.20 -28.86
N GLY A 51 -18.82 -25.43 -29.57
CA GLY A 51 -18.72 -25.17 -31.01
C GLY A 51 -18.68 -23.69 -31.38
N ARG A 52 -18.54 -22.77 -30.41
CA ARG A 52 -18.44 -21.32 -30.65
C ARG A 52 -16.98 -20.93 -30.89
N GLY A 53 -16.74 -20.02 -31.84
CA GLY A 53 -15.41 -19.50 -32.12
C GLY A 53 -14.47 -20.51 -32.79
N ALA A 54 -13.17 -20.38 -32.51
CA ALA A 54 -12.14 -21.30 -32.97
C ALA A 54 -11.01 -21.42 -31.94
N SER A 55 -10.27 -22.53 -32.01
CA SER A 55 -9.13 -22.79 -31.14
C SER A 55 -7.84 -22.99 -31.94
N LEU A 56 -6.71 -22.56 -31.36
CA LEU A 56 -5.37 -22.66 -31.92
C LEU A 56 -4.43 -23.33 -30.91
N ALA A 57 -3.91 -24.49 -31.27
CA ALA A 57 -2.94 -25.19 -30.46
C ALA A 57 -1.52 -24.61 -30.67
N VAL A 58 -0.84 -24.31 -29.58
CA VAL A 58 0.51 -23.73 -29.56
C VAL A 58 1.46 -24.57 -28.71
N ALA A 59 2.76 -24.46 -28.99
CA ALA A 59 3.79 -25.26 -28.34
C ALA A 59 3.84 -25.06 -26.80
N ASN A 60 3.48 -23.88 -26.30
CA ASN A 60 3.19 -23.63 -24.88
C ASN A 60 2.41 -22.30 -24.72
N ALA A 61 1.81 -22.09 -23.55
CA ALA A 61 1.02 -20.88 -23.26
C ALA A 61 1.83 -19.58 -23.32
N THR A 62 3.11 -19.59 -22.94
CA THR A 62 3.96 -18.37 -23.00
C THR A 62 4.11 -17.87 -24.42
N LEU A 63 4.37 -18.78 -25.38
CA LEU A 63 4.41 -18.43 -26.80
C LEU A 63 3.04 -17.96 -27.32
N GLY A 64 1.95 -18.55 -26.81
CA GLY A 64 0.60 -18.10 -27.10
C GLY A 64 0.33 -16.67 -26.62
N LEU A 65 0.73 -16.35 -25.39
CA LEU A 65 0.65 -15.00 -24.83
C LEU A 65 1.47 -14.01 -25.64
N MET A 66 2.71 -14.36 -26.03
CA MET A 66 3.57 -13.49 -26.85
C MET A 66 2.89 -13.09 -28.17
N VAL A 67 2.39 -14.06 -28.94
CA VAL A 67 1.75 -13.75 -30.23
C VAL A 67 0.44 -12.99 -30.06
N ALA A 68 -0.38 -13.36 -29.07
CA ALA A 68 -1.66 -12.71 -28.81
C ALA A 68 -1.46 -11.26 -28.33
N ILE A 69 -0.52 -11.02 -27.42
CA ILE A 69 -0.17 -9.68 -26.92
C ILE A 69 0.36 -8.82 -28.05
N LYS A 70 1.30 -9.32 -28.87
CA LYS A 70 1.83 -8.55 -30.00
C LYS A 70 0.73 -8.16 -30.99
N HIS A 71 -0.12 -9.12 -31.35
CA HIS A 71 -1.25 -8.88 -32.25
C HIS A 71 -2.21 -7.83 -31.68
N ALA A 72 -2.67 -7.99 -30.44
CA ALA A 72 -3.62 -7.09 -29.80
C ALA A 72 -3.08 -5.65 -29.70
N ALA A 73 -1.79 -5.49 -29.38
CA ALA A 73 -1.14 -4.19 -29.32
C ALA A 73 -1.01 -3.52 -30.70
N MET A 74 -0.74 -4.30 -31.76
CA MET A 74 -0.71 -3.80 -33.14
C MET A 74 -2.08 -3.33 -33.60
N GLU A 75 -3.13 -4.11 -33.36
CA GLU A 75 -4.52 -3.74 -33.70
C GLU A 75 -4.97 -2.48 -32.95
N ALA A 76 -4.51 -2.29 -31.71
CA ALA A 76 -4.74 -1.08 -30.93
C ALA A 76 -3.85 0.11 -31.34
N GLY A 77 -3.03 -0.03 -32.40
CA GLY A 77 -2.14 1.01 -32.93
C GLY A 77 -0.94 1.35 -32.04
N ARG A 78 -0.60 0.48 -31.07
CA ARG A 78 0.39 0.74 -30.01
C ARG A 78 1.32 -0.45 -29.79
N PRO A 79 2.07 -0.86 -30.83
CA PRO A 79 2.86 -2.10 -30.82
C PRO A 79 4.02 -2.14 -29.82
N ASP A 80 4.45 -0.97 -29.33
CA ASP A 80 5.55 -0.78 -28.36
C ASP A 80 5.06 -0.03 -27.10
N GLY A 81 3.76 -0.13 -26.81
CA GLY A 81 3.09 0.56 -25.71
C GLY A 81 3.21 -0.14 -24.36
N LEU A 82 2.26 0.14 -23.47
CA LEU A 82 2.14 -0.50 -22.16
C LEU A 82 1.23 -1.74 -22.23
N ALA A 83 1.58 -2.78 -21.46
CA ALA A 83 0.74 -3.94 -21.21
C ALA A 83 0.24 -3.91 -19.77
N LEU A 84 -1.02 -3.53 -19.54
CA LEU A 84 -1.62 -3.44 -18.21
C LEU A 84 -1.93 -4.84 -17.67
N MET A 85 -1.42 -5.20 -16.49
CA MET A 85 -1.61 -6.55 -15.91
C MET A 85 -1.60 -6.52 -14.37
N PRO A 86 -2.24 -7.50 -13.70
CA PRO A 86 -2.19 -7.61 -12.25
C PRO A 86 -0.80 -8.04 -11.77
N SER A 87 -0.46 -7.60 -10.56
CA SER A 87 0.77 -8.01 -9.88
C SER A 87 0.76 -9.47 -9.44
N LEU A 88 -0.41 -10.08 -9.16
CA LEU A 88 -0.55 -11.48 -8.75
C LEU A 88 -0.76 -12.41 -9.95
N THR A 89 0.27 -12.58 -10.77
CA THR A 89 0.30 -13.54 -11.89
C THR A 89 1.65 -14.27 -11.97
N PHE A 90 1.74 -15.29 -12.82
CA PHE A 90 3.01 -15.96 -13.10
C PHE A 90 3.92 -15.08 -13.98
N ALA A 91 5.24 -15.20 -13.81
CA ALA A 91 6.22 -14.37 -14.51
C ALA A 91 6.11 -14.41 -16.04
N ALA A 92 5.55 -15.47 -16.62
CA ALA A 92 5.34 -15.61 -18.05
C ALA A 92 4.45 -14.51 -18.65
N THR A 93 3.44 -14.00 -17.92
CA THR A 93 2.56 -12.93 -18.41
C THR A 93 3.36 -11.65 -18.67
N GLY A 94 4.16 -11.23 -17.68
CA GLY A 94 5.03 -10.05 -17.80
C GLY A 94 6.16 -10.24 -18.81
N GLN A 95 6.77 -11.43 -18.86
CA GLN A 95 7.82 -11.72 -19.84
C GLN A 95 7.28 -11.77 -21.27
N ALA A 96 6.06 -12.28 -21.50
CA ALA A 96 5.45 -12.28 -22.82
C ALA A 96 5.23 -10.85 -23.34
N ALA A 97 4.84 -9.91 -22.47
CA ALA A 97 4.78 -8.49 -22.83
C ALA A 97 6.15 -7.92 -23.20
N LEU A 98 7.18 -8.15 -22.39
CA LEU A 98 8.55 -7.69 -22.66
C LEU A 98 9.08 -8.23 -24.00
N TRP A 99 8.93 -9.53 -24.25
CA TRP A 99 9.33 -10.17 -25.51
C TRP A 99 8.55 -9.64 -26.72
N SER A 100 7.35 -9.12 -26.51
CA SER A 100 6.53 -8.51 -27.57
C SER A 100 6.89 -7.05 -27.85
N GLY A 101 7.83 -6.47 -27.09
CA GLY A 101 8.24 -5.07 -27.19
C GLY A 101 7.41 -4.10 -26.34
N LEU A 102 6.54 -4.60 -25.47
CA LEU A 102 5.74 -3.78 -24.56
C LEU A 102 6.40 -3.65 -23.18
N THR A 103 6.12 -2.55 -22.51
CA THR A 103 6.49 -2.35 -21.10
C THR A 103 5.33 -2.82 -20.21
N PRO A 104 5.52 -3.80 -19.30
CA PRO A 104 4.48 -4.14 -18.33
C PRO A 104 4.10 -2.93 -17.47
N LEU A 105 2.81 -2.67 -17.35
CA LEU A 105 2.22 -1.74 -16.39
C LEU A 105 1.51 -2.59 -15.34
N ILE A 106 2.11 -2.69 -14.16
CA ILE A 106 1.66 -3.61 -13.11
C ILE A 106 0.74 -2.87 -12.14
N CYS A 107 -0.47 -3.40 -11.92
CA CYS A 107 -1.46 -2.85 -11.00
C CYS A 107 -1.76 -3.79 -9.82
N ASP A 108 -2.46 -3.25 -8.82
CA ASP A 108 -2.89 -4.02 -7.65
C ASP A 108 -4.03 -5.02 -7.98
N VAL A 109 -4.37 -5.85 -7.00
CA VAL A 109 -5.39 -6.89 -7.10
C VAL A 109 -6.58 -6.65 -6.19
N ASP A 110 -7.70 -7.28 -6.51
CA ASP A 110 -8.87 -7.33 -5.66
C ASP A 110 -8.59 -8.15 -4.37
N PRO A 111 -9.02 -7.69 -3.19
CA PRO A 111 -8.72 -8.36 -1.92
C PRO A 111 -9.41 -9.72 -1.73
N ASP A 112 -10.50 -9.98 -2.45
CA ASP A 112 -11.33 -11.18 -2.28
C ASP A 112 -11.12 -12.18 -3.43
N GLU A 113 -11.19 -11.72 -4.68
CA GLU A 113 -11.01 -12.55 -5.88
C GLU A 113 -9.54 -12.72 -6.28
N TRP A 114 -8.66 -11.81 -5.85
CA TRP A 114 -7.23 -11.78 -6.18
C TRP A 114 -6.91 -11.68 -7.68
N SER A 115 -7.90 -11.31 -8.50
CA SER A 115 -7.73 -10.86 -9.88
C SER A 115 -7.33 -9.38 -9.92
N ALA A 116 -7.11 -8.82 -11.10
CA ALA A 116 -6.85 -7.38 -11.24
C ALA A 116 -7.96 -6.55 -10.56
N CYS A 117 -7.57 -5.52 -9.79
CA CYS A 117 -8.52 -4.62 -9.12
C CYS A 117 -9.23 -3.75 -10.18
N PRO A 118 -10.58 -3.80 -10.28
CA PRO A 118 -11.32 -3.06 -11.29
C PRO A 118 -11.06 -1.56 -11.28
N GLU A 119 -11.04 -0.95 -10.09
CA GLU A 119 -10.81 0.48 -9.89
C GLU A 119 -9.38 0.88 -10.27
N ALA A 120 -8.40 0.02 -9.97
CA ALA A 120 -7.01 0.25 -10.34
C ALA A 120 -6.83 0.23 -11.86
N GLU A 121 -7.42 -0.75 -12.54
CA GLU A 121 -7.36 -0.83 -14.01
C GLU A 121 -8.03 0.39 -14.67
N GLU A 122 -9.24 0.76 -14.24
CA GLU A 122 -9.94 1.91 -14.80
C GLU A 122 -9.17 3.21 -14.58
N ARG A 123 -8.64 3.44 -13.37
CA ARG A 123 -7.79 4.60 -13.08
C ARG A 123 -6.58 4.65 -14.02
N LEU A 124 -5.95 3.52 -14.28
CA LEU A 124 -4.77 3.45 -15.15
C LEU A 124 -5.11 3.58 -16.63
N LEU A 125 -6.27 3.08 -17.06
CA LEU A 125 -6.80 3.33 -18.39
C LEU A 125 -7.17 4.80 -18.59
N HIS A 126 -7.62 5.49 -17.56
CA HIS A 126 -7.80 6.94 -17.62
C HIS A 126 -6.47 7.71 -17.65
N HIS A 127 -5.46 7.24 -16.91
CA HIS A 127 -4.20 7.96 -16.75
C HIS A 127 -3.20 7.71 -17.90
N TYR A 128 -3.09 6.48 -18.37
CA TYR A 128 -2.14 6.02 -19.40
C TYR A 128 -2.85 5.51 -20.67
N GLY A 129 -4.15 5.77 -20.81
CA GLY A 129 -5.01 5.14 -21.82
C GLY A 129 -4.54 5.30 -23.25
N ASP A 130 -3.82 6.38 -23.58
CA ASP A 130 -3.20 6.64 -24.88
C ASP A 130 -1.95 5.79 -25.14
N ARG A 131 -1.27 5.30 -24.10
CA ARG A 131 -0.07 4.48 -24.18
C ARG A 131 -0.32 2.98 -24.01
N ILE A 132 -1.44 2.60 -23.40
CA ILE A 132 -1.78 1.18 -23.18
C ILE A 132 -2.14 0.52 -24.50
N GLY A 133 -1.32 -0.42 -24.96
CA GLY A 133 -1.58 -1.21 -26.17
C GLY A 133 -2.46 -2.42 -25.90
N VAL A 134 -2.36 -3.01 -24.70
CA VAL A 134 -3.11 -4.21 -24.32
C VAL A 134 -3.38 -4.25 -22.81
N ILE A 135 -4.53 -4.80 -22.42
CA ILE A 135 -4.80 -5.26 -21.06
C ILE A 135 -4.68 -6.78 -21.04
N THR A 136 -3.91 -7.29 -20.09
CA THR A 136 -3.61 -8.72 -19.92
C THR A 136 -3.99 -9.20 -18.52
N PRO A 137 -5.28 -9.33 -18.19
CA PRO A 137 -5.71 -9.84 -16.90
C PRO A 137 -5.40 -11.35 -16.79
N TYR A 138 -5.21 -11.82 -15.55
CA TYR A 138 -5.06 -13.24 -15.24
C TYR A 138 -6.34 -13.77 -14.60
N ALA A 139 -6.83 -14.91 -15.10
CA ALA A 139 -7.94 -15.67 -14.53
C ALA A 139 -7.45 -16.44 -13.28
N THR A 140 -7.25 -15.70 -12.19
CA THR A 140 -6.45 -16.13 -11.04
C THR A 140 -6.89 -17.47 -10.46
N PHE A 141 -5.99 -18.46 -10.52
CA PHE A 141 -6.18 -19.83 -10.00
C PHE A 141 -7.38 -20.58 -10.58
N GLY A 142 -7.81 -20.23 -11.81
CA GLY A 142 -8.94 -20.89 -12.46
C GLY A 142 -10.30 -20.25 -12.20
N ASN A 143 -10.33 -19.05 -11.60
CA ASN A 143 -11.56 -18.24 -11.50
C ASN A 143 -12.07 -17.82 -12.89
N ALA A 144 -13.39 -17.73 -13.03
CA ALA A 144 -14.03 -17.19 -14.23
C ALA A 144 -14.24 -15.68 -14.07
N ILE A 145 -13.23 -14.89 -14.44
CA ILE A 145 -13.29 -13.41 -14.40
C ILE A 145 -14.34 -12.86 -15.39
N ASP A 146 -14.84 -11.64 -15.14
CA ASP A 146 -15.86 -11.00 -15.97
C ASP A 146 -15.30 -10.58 -17.36
N LEU A 147 -15.56 -11.40 -18.38
CA LEU A 147 -15.13 -11.15 -19.76
C LEU A 147 -15.93 -10.02 -20.44
N ASP A 148 -17.17 -9.79 -20.03
CA ASP A 148 -18.01 -8.71 -20.56
C ASP A 148 -17.43 -7.36 -20.17
N ARG A 149 -16.92 -7.23 -18.94
CA ARG A 149 -16.18 -6.04 -18.50
C ARG A 149 -14.97 -5.76 -19.39
N TYR A 150 -14.15 -6.77 -19.71
CA TYR A 150 -12.99 -6.54 -20.59
C TYR A 150 -13.39 -6.21 -22.03
N ALA A 151 -14.47 -6.80 -22.55
CA ALA A 151 -15.02 -6.42 -23.85
C ALA A 151 -15.53 -4.96 -23.84
N TRP A 152 -16.11 -4.52 -22.72
CA TRP A 152 -16.50 -3.13 -22.52
C TRP A 152 -15.28 -2.19 -22.47
N LEU A 153 -14.23 -2.54 -21.73
CA LEU A 153 -12.98 -1.76 -21.66
C LEU A 153 -12.31 -1.62 -23.03
N GLN A 154 -12.22 -2.72 -23.78
CA GLN A 154 -11.70 -2.73 -25.16
C GLN A 154 -12.41 -1.68 -26.01
N ARG A 155 -13.75 -1.67 -26.01
CA ARG A 155 -14.55 -0.70 -26.78
C ARG A 155 -14.41 0.73 -26.25
N ARG A 156 -14.39 0.90 -24.93
CA ARG A 156 -14.41 2.21 -24.26
C ARG A 156 -13.09 2.96 -24.39
N PHE A 157 -11.97 2.25 -24.38
CA PHE A 157 -10.62 2.82 -24.37
C PHE A 157 -9.81 2.51 -25.65
N GLY A 158 -10.35 1.69 -26.56
CA GLY A 158 -9.68 1.33 -27.83
C GLY A 158 -8.40 0.50 -27.63
N VAL A 159 -8.29 -0.21 -26.52
CA VAL A 159 -7.11 -1.01 -26.14
C VAL A 159 -7.29 -2.47 -26.55
N GLY A 160 -6.19 -3.19 -26.83
CA GLY A 160 -6.24 -4.63 -27.02
C GLY A 160 -6.57 -5.36 -25.71
N VAL A 161 -7.09 -6.58 -25.80
CA VAL A 161 -7.31 -7.46 -24.64
C VAL A 161 -6.75 -8.84 -24.94
N VAL A 162 -6.04 -9.43 -23.98
CA VAL A 162 -5.60 -10.83 -24.01
C VAL A 162 -5.77 -11.42 -22.62
N ILE A 163 -6.58 -12.45 -22.45
CA ILE A 163 -6.77 -13.06 -21.14
C ILE A 163 -5.71 -14.14 -20.93
N ASP A 164 -4.92 -14.01 -19.87
CA ASP A 164 -4.12 -15.13 -19.37
C ASP A 164 -5.04 -16.06 -18.56
N ALA A 165 -5.35 -17.20 -19.14
CA ALA A 165 -6.18 -18.25 -18.55
C ALA A 165 -5.37 -19.54 -18.38
N ALA A 166 -4.06 -19.43 -18.12
CA ALA A 166 -3.15 -20.57 -18.13
C ALA A 166 -3.58 -21.72 -17.20
N SER A 167 -4.27 -21.43 -16.10
CA SER A 167 -4.79 -22.44 -15.16
C SER A 167 -6.28 -22.76 -15.31
N SER A 168 -6.95 -22.31 -16.38
CA SER A 168 -8.42 -22.29 -16.42
C SER A 168 -9.03 -23.25 -17.45
N LEU A 169 -8.26 -24.05 -18.19
CA LEU A 169 -8.82 -24.98 -19.18
C LEU A 169 -9.66 -26.07 -18.51
N GLY A 170 -10.97 -26.08 -18.78
CA GLY A 170 -11.98 -26.92 -18.10
C GLY A 170 -12.87 -26.16 -17.08
N THR A 171 -12.58 -24.88 -16.83
CA THR A 171 -13.41 -23.98 -16.01
C THR A 171 -14.73 -23.70 -16.72
N ARG A 172 -15.82 -23.65 -15.95
CA ARG A 172 -17.15 -23.24 -16.41
C ARG A 172 -17.56 -21.93 -15.75
N ASP A 173 -18.05 -20.99 -16.55
CA ASP A 173 -18.51 -19.69 -16.08
C ASP A 173 -19.85 -19.78 -15.29
N GLY A 174 -20.43 -18.63 -14.95
CA GLY A 174 -21.70 -18.56 -14.21
C GLY A 174 -22.91 -19.13 -14.97
N ALA A 175 -22.89 -19.05 -16.31
CA ALA A 175 -23.91 -19.63 -17.18
C ALA A 175 -23.75 -21.16 -17.28
N GLY A 176 -22.54 -21.67 -17.04
CA GLY A 176 -22.18 -23.08 -17.14
C GLY A 176 -21.51 -23.45 -18.46
N ASP A 177 -21.24 -22.45 -19.30
CA ASP A 177 -20.47 -22.58 -20.53
C ASP A 177 -18.96 -22.59 -20.22
N GLY A 178 -18.14 -23.04 -21.17
CA GLY A 178 -16.68 -23.03 -21.01
C GLY A 178 -16.15 -21.61 -20.89
N PHE A 179 -15.33 -21.35 -19.88
CA PHE A 179 -14.77 -20.02 -19.65
C PHE A 179 -14.01 -19.53 -20.89
N GLY A 180 -14.50 -18.47 -21.54
CA GLY A 180 -13.94 -17.89 -22.77
C GLY A 180 -14.65 -18.24 -24.07
N HIS A 181 -15.70 -19.06 -24.06
CA HIS A 181 -16.32 -19.65 -25.26
C HIS A 181 -16.77 -18.67 -26.36
N ASP A 182 -17.10 -17.42 -26.03
CA ASP A 182 -17.51 -16.38 -26.98
C ASP A 182 -16.69 -15.10 -26.86
N ALA A 183 -15.57 -15.14 -26.14
CA ALA A 183 -14.74 -13.97 -25.91
C ALA A 183 -14.24 -13.39 -27.26
N PRO A 184 -14.48 -12.11 -27.56
CA PRO A 184 -14.11 -11.50 -28.85
C PRO A 184 -12.60 -11.24 -28.98
N PHE A 185 -11.82 -11.65 -27.99
CA PHE A 185 -10.37 -11.51 -27.89
C PHE A 185 -9.73 -12.86 -27.55
N ALA A 186 -8.40 -12.93 -27.60
CA ALA A 186 -7.66 -14.14 -27.31
C ALA A 186 -7.71 -14.49 -25.81
N VAL A 187 -8.10 -15.72 -25.51
CA VAL A 187 -7.97 -16.34 -24.18
C VAL A 187 -6.94 -17.46 -24.27
N VAL A 188 -5.86 -17.36 -23.48
CA VAL A 188 -4.70 -18.25 -23.59
C VAL A 188 -4.64 -19.23 -22.41
N TYR A 189 -4.63 -20.51 -22.70
CA TYR A 189 -4.58 -21.60 -21.73
C TYR A 189 -3.26 -22.39 -21.81
N SER A 190 -2.86 -23.01 -20.72
CA SER A 190 -1.70 -23.90 -20.67
C SER A 190 -2.12 -25.35 -20.57
N MET A 191 -1.41 -26.20 -21.32
CA MET A 191 -1.48 -27.66 -21.25
C MET A 191 -0.19 -28.25 -20.64
N HIS A 192 0.59 -27.43 -19.94
CA HIS A 192 1.80 -27.89 -19.26
C HIS A 192 1.48 -29.03 -18.30
N ALA A 193 2.42 -29.96 -18.12
CA ALA A 193 2.25 -31.20 -17.35
C ALA A 193 1.76 -31.01 -15.90
N THR A 194 1.90 -29.80 -15.34
CA THR A 194 1.46 -29.47 -13.98
C THR A 194 0.06 -28.86 -13.90
N LYS A 195 -0.59 -28.60 -15.05
CA LYS A 195 -1.95 -28.03 -15.13
C LYS A 195 -3.02 -29.13 -15.03
N THR A 196 -4.26 -28.73 -14.83
CA THR A 196 -5.42 -29.63 -14.79
C THR A 196 -5.57 -30.39 -16.12
N PHE A 197 -5.43 -29.69 -17.24
CA PHE A 197 -5.29 -30.29 -18.56
C PHE A 197 -3.80 -30.62 -18.84
N ALA A 198 -3.27 -31.65 -18.18
CA ALA A 198 -1.87 -32.04 -18.31
C ALA A 198 -1.61 -32.91 -19.56
N VAL A 199 -0.68 -32.49 -20.42
CA VAL A 199 -0.15 -33.34 -21.52
C VAL A 199 1.36 -33.53 -21.45
N ALA A 200 2.13 -32.46 -21.58
CA ALA A 200 3.59 -32.42 -21.46
C ALA A 200 3.97 -30.94 -21.50
N GLU A 201 4.22 -30.43 -22.70
CA GLU A 201 4.27 -29.00 -23.01
C GLU A 201 3.18 -28.70 -24.04
N GLY A 202 2.51 -27.57 -23.90
CA GLY A 202 1.43 -27.20 -24.80
C GLY A 202 0.64 -26.00 -24.31
N GLY A 203 -0.08 -25.36 -25.21
CA GLY A 203 -1.01 -24.29 -24.91
C GLY A 203 -2.12 -24.20 -25.95
N LEU A 204 -3.17 -23.48 -25.60
CA LEU A 204 -4.32 -23.27 -26.45
C LEU A 204 -4.64 -21.77 -26.46
N ILE A 205 -4.93 -21.21 -27.62
CA ILE A 205 -5.58 -19.91 -27.73
C ILE A 205 -7.00 -20.15 -28.22
N HIS A 206 -7.99 -19.62 -27.53
CA HIS A 206 -9.38 -19.65 -27.96
C HIS A 206 -9.91 -18.22 -28.15
N SER A 207 -10.83 -18.05 -29.09
CA SER A 207 -11.61 -16.81 -29.24
C SER A 207 -12.91 -17.11 -29.97
N GLY A 208 -13.96 -16.39 -29.60
CA GLY A 208 -15.21 -16.29 -30.35
C GLY A 208 -15.03 -15.71 -31.76
N ASP A 209 -13.93 -14.98 -32.03
CA ASP A 209 -13.56 -14.50 -33.36
C ASP A 209 -12.62 -15.48 -34.08
N ALA A 210 -13.17 -16.26 -35.02
CA ALA A 210 -12.40 -17.19 -35.83
C ALA A 210 -11.34 -16.48 -36.71
N GLN A 211 -11.57 -15.23 -37.13
CA GLN A 211 -10.61 -14.48 -37.95
C GLN A 211 -9.38 -14.06 -37.14
N LEU A 212 -9.57 -13.75 -35.84
CA LEU A 212 -8.44 -13.55 -34.93
C LEU A 212 -7.57 -14.81 -34.85
N ILE A 213 -8.20 -15.99 -34.73
CA ILE A 213 -7.49 -17.26 -34.66
C ILE A 213 -6.70 -17.55 -35.94
N ASP A 214 -7.24 -17.27 -37.13
CA ASP A 214 -6.53 -17.44 -38.39
C ASP A 214 -5.31 -16.52 -38.53
N ARG A 215 -5.42 -15.28 -38.03
CA ARG A 215 -4.29 -14.33 -37.96
C ARG A 215 -3.21 -14.83 -37.02
N LEU A 216 -3.58 -15.27 -35.82
CA LEU A 216 -2.62 -15.85 -34.86
C LEU A 216 -1.98 -17.14 -35.40
N ARG A 217 -2.74 -17.97 -36.12
CA ARG A 217 -2.23 -19.19 -36.78
C ARG A 217 -1.12 -18.87 -37.78
N THR A 218 -1.28 -17.77 -38.51
CA THR A 218 -0.26 -17.23 -39.42
C THR A 218 0.98 -16.78 -38.65
N MET A 219 0.81 -16.02 -37.56
CA MET A 219 1.91 -15.53 -36.72
C MET A 219 2.72 -16.64 -36.03
N ILE A 220 2.08 -17.72 -35.54
CA ILE A 220 2.82 -18.85 -34.93
C ILE A 220 3.59 -19.70 -35.95
N ASN A 221 3.37 -19.43 -37.24
CA ASN A 221 4.04 -20.06 -38.36
C ASN A 221 4.81 -19.04 -39.21
N PHE A 222 5.65 -18.24 -38.55
CA PHE A 222 6.55 -17.26 -39.16
C PHE A 222 5.87 -16.13 -39.93
N GLY A 223 4.57 -15.91 -39.72
CA GLY A 223 3.83 -14.86 -40.41
C GLY A 223 3.58 -15.16 -41.89
N PHE A 224 3.64 -16.44 -42.28
CA PHE A 224 3.56 -16.86 -43.69
C PHE A 224 2.13 -16.86 -44.23
N GLU A 225 1.89 -16.03 -45.25
CA GLU A 225 0.70 -16.09 -46.11
C GLU A 225 1.05 -16.74 -47.47
N GLY A 226 0.21 -16.56 -48.49
CA GLY A 226 0.34 -17.18 -49.82
C GLY A 226 1.78 -17.20 -50.35
N GLY A 227 2.25 -18.38 -50.78
CA GLY A 227 3.62 -18.56 -51.30
C GLY A 227 4.73 -18.69 -50.23
N ARG A 228 4.40 -18.80 -48.93
CA ARG A 228 5.36 -18.80 -47.80
C ARG A 228 6.15 -17.50 -47.69
N SER A 229 5.54 -16.39 -48.08
CA SER A 229 6.10 -15.05 -47.84
C SER A 229 5.62 -14.55 -46.47
N ALA A 230 6.53 -14.03 -45.66
CA ALA A 230 6.17 -13.44 -44.37
C ALA A 230 5.54 -12.06 -44.60
N THR A 231 4.29 -11.89 -44.19
CA THR A 231 3.52 -10.63 -44.29
C THR A 231 3.13 -10.07 -42.92
N LEU A 232 3.20 -10.90 -41.87
CA LEU A 232 3.00 -10.53 -40.48
C LEU A 232 4.25 -10.83 -39.65
N PRO A 233 4.46 -10.17 -38.50
CA PRO A 233 5.46 -10.62 -37.55
C PRO A 233 5.09 -12.03 -37.04
N GLY A 234 6.06 -12.93 -36.99
CA GLY A 234 5.79 -14.30 -36.57
C GLY A 234 6.97 -15.01 -35.94
N ILE A 235 6.67 -16.10 -35.25
CA ILE A 235 7.62 -16.98 -34.54
C ILE A 235 7.35 -18.44 -34.90
N ASN A 236 8.10 -19.38 -34.31
CA ASN A 236 7.74 -20.78 -34.32
C ASN A 236 7.09 -21.18 -32.99
N ALA A 237 5.76 -21.26 -32.98
CA ALA A 237 5.00 -21.69 -31.81
C ALA A 237 4.02 -22.83 -32.13
N LYS A 238 4.27 -23.57 -33.22
CA LYS A 238 3.41 -24.68 -33.67
C LYS A 238 3.47 -25.86 -32.70
N LEU A 239 2.32 -26.45 -32.38
CA LEU A 239 2.25 -27.70 -31.63
C LEU A 239 2.66 -28.91 -32.52
N PRO A 240 3.52 -29.84 -32.04
CA PRO A 240 3.79 -31.10 -32.73
C PRO A 240 2.59 -32.08 -32.71
N GLU A 241 2.45 -32.90 -33.76
CA GLU A 241 1.34 -33.87 -33.91
C GLU A 241 1.28 -34.89 -32.77
N VAL A 242 2.44 -35.36 -32.29
CA VAL A 242 2.54 -36.31 -31.16
C VAL A 242 1.94 -35.73 -29.87
N ILE A 243 2.09 -34.42 -29.66
CA ILE A 243 1.49 -33.77 -28.49
C ILE A 243 -0.01 -33.59 -28.68
N ALA A 244 -0.47 -33.31 -29.91
CA ALA A 244 -1.90 -33.27 -30.20
C ALA A 244 -2.59 -34.61 -29.91
N VAL A 245 -1.94 -35.74 -30.21
CA VAL A 245 -2.44 -37.08 -29.82
C VAL A 245 -2.68 -37.16 -28.30
N LEU A 246 -1.73 -36.71 -27.48
CA LEU A 246 -1.91 -36.66 -26.03
C LEU A 246 -3.00 -35.69 -25.60
N ALA A 247 -3.12 -34.54 -26.25
CA ALA A 247 -4.14 -33.55 -25.95
C ALA A 247 -5.56 -34.07 -26.24
N ARG A 248 -5.75 -34.81 -27.34
CA ARG A 248 -7.02 -35.49 -27.64
C ARG A 248 -7.35 -36.55 -26.60
N ALA A 249 -6.37 -37.34 -26.17
CA ALA A 249 -6.58 -38.30 -25.08
C ALA A 249 -6.98 -37.60 -23.77
N LYS A 250 -6.28 -36.51 -23.39
CA LYS A 250 -6.60 -35.77 -22.17
C LYS A 250 -7.96 -35.08 -22.23
N LEU A 251 -8.38 -34.63 -23.41
CA LEU A 251 -9.70 -34.07 -23.63
C LEU A 251 -10.82 -35.05 -23.27
N GLY A 252 -10.62 -36.35 -23.54
CA GLY A 252 -11.56 -37.40 -23.13
C GLY A 252 -11.69 -37.59 -21.61
N GLU A 253 -10.74 -37.11 -20.82
CA GLU A 253 -10.71 -37.28 -19.36
C GLU A 253 -11.12 -36.00 -18.59
N ILE A 254 -11.13 -34.84 -19.25
CA ILE A 254 -11.11 -33.53 -18.56
C ILE A 254 -12.32 -33.30 -17.65
N GLU A 255 -13.52 -33.72 -18.05
CA GLU A 255 -14.73 -33.54 -17.23
C GLU A 255 -14.61 -34.30 -15.90
N ALA A 256 -14.22 -35.58 -15.94
CA ALA A 256 -14.04 -36.40 -14.74
C ALA A 256 -12.92 -35.84 -13.84
N VAL A 257 -11.81 -35.37 -14.43
CA VAL A 257 -10.71 -34.73 -13.68
C VAL A 257 -11.19 -33.46 -12.98
N CYS A 258 -11.93 -32.59 -13.68
CA CYS A 258 -12.46 -31.36 -13.10
C CYS A 258 -13.51 -31.64 -12.01
N GLU A 259 -14.39 -32.62 -12.19
CA GLU A 259 -15.37 -33.04 -11.17
C GLU A 259 -14.69 -33.56 -9.90
N ALA A 260 -13.70 -34.44 -10.04
CA ALA A 260 -12.93 -34.96 -8.91
C ALA A 260 -12.23 -33.83 -8.14
N ARG A 261 -11.57 -32.90 -8.84
CA ARG A 261 -10.91 -31.74 -8.23
C ARG A 261 -11.91 -30.78 -7.56
N THR A 262 -13.13 -30.64 -8.10
CA THR A 262 -14.20 -29.85 -7.48
C THR A 262 -14.63 -30.45 -6.13
N ALA A 263 -14.74 -31.77 -6.04
CA ALA A 263 -15.05 -32.44 -4.77
C ALA A 263 -13.93 -32.28 -3.72
N VAL A 264 -12.67 -32.32 -4.16
CA VAL A 264 -11.48 -32.05 -3.32
C VAL A 264 -11.48 -30.60 -2.83
N GLU A 265 -11.76 -29.63 -3.70
CA GLU A 265 -11.87 -28.21 -3.34
C GLU A 265 -12.97 -27.99 -2.29
N ALA A 266 -14.16 -28.56 -2.50
CA ALA A 266 -15.27 -28.44 -1.57
C ALA A 266 -14.90 -28.97 -0.17
N ALA A 267 -14.15 -30.08 -0.10
CA ALA A 267 -13.66 -30.62 1.16
C ALA A 267 -12.65 -29.69 1.87
N TYR A 268 -11.73 -29.07 1.12
CA TYR A 268 -10.84 -28.04 1.69
C TYR A 268 -11.63 -26.85 2.23
N ARG A 269 -12.54 -26.29 1.43
CA ARG A 269 -13.34 -25.12 1.81
C ARG A 269 -14.18 -25.37 3.07
N GLY A 270 -14.78 -26.56 3.18
CA GLY A 270 -15.54 -26.94 4.38
C GLY A 270 -14.69 -27.14 5.64
N THR A 271 -13.40 -27.46 5.49
CA THR A 271 -12.49 -27.70 6.63
C THR A 271 -11.68 -26.45 7.03
N LEU A 272 -11.46 -25.53 6.10
CA LEU A 272 -10.65 -24.32 6.27
C LEU A 272 -11.51 -23.06 6.46
N SER A 273 -12.69 -23.17 7.07
CA SER A 273 -13.62 -22.04 7.26
C SER A 273 -13.05 -20.87 8.04
N ASP A 274 -12.05 -21.12 8.89
CA ASP A 274 -11.40 -20.11 9.73
C ASP A 274 -10.24 -19.38 9.03
N PHE A 275 -9.92 -19.76 7.79
CA PHE A 275 -8.87 -19.14 6.99
C PHE A 275 -9.45 -18.35 5.82
N THR A 276 -8.73 -17.34 5.35
CA THR A 276 -9.14 -16.60 4.16
C THR A 276 -8.82 -17.42 2.91
N LEU A 277 -9.85 -17.69 2.12
CA LEU A 277 -9.78 -18.39 0.84
C LEU A 277 -10.27 -17.44 -0.26
N GLN A 278 -9.79 -17.65 -1.49
CA GLN A 278 -10.22 -16.86 -2.65
C GLN A 278 -11.75 -16.93 -2.81
N ALA A 279 -12.39 -15.81 -3.11
CA ALA A 279 -13.77 -15.79 -3.58
C ALA A 279 -13.88 -16.56 -4.91
N VAL A 280 -14.93 -17.38 -5.04
CA VAL A 280 -15.15 -18.24 -6.21
C VAL A 280 -16.02 -17.49 -7.22
N SER A 281 -15.57 -17.44 -8.47
CA SER A 281 -16.37 -17.04 -9.61
C SER A 281 -16.51 -18.21 -10.61
N GLY A 282 -17.69 -18.30 -11.24
CA GLY A 282 -18.08 -19.39 -12.13
C GLY A 282 -18.71 -20.60 -11.42
N ARG A 283 -19.25 -21.55 -12.20
CA ARG A 283 -19.86 -22.78 -11.68
C ARG A 283 -18.85 -23.86 -11.33
N ARG A 284 -17.69 -23.87 -11.99
CA ARG A 284 -16.62 -24.87 -11.78
C ARG A 284 -15.26 -24.27 -12.13
N ARG A 285 -14.24 -24.50 -11.29
CA ARG A 285 -12.86 -24.04 -11.53
C ARG A 285 -11.94 -25.21 -11.85
N ALA A 286 -11.06 -25.04 -12.84
CA ALA A 286 -10.03 -26.02 -13.16
C ALA A 286 -8.83 -25.92 -12.18
N MET A 287 -9.07 -26.22 -10.90
CA MET A 287 -8.13 -25.96 -9.81
C MET A 287 -6.79 -26.71 -9.93
N GLN A 288 -5.68 -25.97 -9.99
CA GLN A 288 -4.32 -26.54 -9.99
C GLN A 288 -3.84 -26.93 -8.59
N PHE A 289 -4.18 -26.12 -7.58
CA PHE A 289 -3.85 -26.27 -6.16
C PHE A 289 -4.87 -25.46 -5.34
N MET A 290 -4.89 -25.63 -4.01
CA MET A 290 -5.78 -24.88 -3.11
C MET A 290 -5.03 -23.71 -2.46
N PRO A 291 -5.24 -22.45 -2.89
CA PRO A 291 -4.60 -21.31 -2.25
C PRO A 291 -5.33 -20.94 -0.94
N VAL A 292 -4.55 -20.65 0.10
CA VAL A 292 -5.02 -20.26 1.43
C VAL A 292 -4.13 -19.14 1.98
N LEU A 293 -4.73 -18.13 2.61
CA LEU A 293 -3.97 -17.09 3.30
C LEU A 293 -3.88 -17.40 4.80
N LEU A 294 -2.67 -17.35 5.32
CA LEU A 294 -2.45 -17.34 6.77
C LEU A 294 -3.09 -16.12 7.42
N PRO A 295 -3.54 -16.18 8.68
CA PRO A 295 -3.85 -14.98 9.46
C PRO A 295 -2.65 -14.03 9.53
N ASP A 296 -2.89 -12.72 9.60
CA ASP A 296 -1.80 -11.71 9.63
C ASP A 296 -0.77 -11.99 10.75
N ALA A 297 -1.25 -12.46 11.92
CA ALA A 297 -0.40 -12.81 13.07
C ALA A 297 0.60 -13.95 12.79
N LEU A 298 0.39 -14.75 11.74
CA LEU A 298 1.23 -15.89 11.38
C LEU A 298 2.12 -15.64 10.15
N VAL A 299 2.08 -14.44 9.56
CA VAL A 299 2.89 -14.10 8.36
C VAL A 299 4.38 -14.36 8.58
N SER A 300 4.92 -13.90 9.72
CA SER A 300 6.34 -14.08 10.06
C SER A 300 6.72 -15.55 10.32
N ARG A 301 5.72 -16.44 10.46
CA ARG A 301 5.90 -17.88 10.67
C ARG A 301 5.65 -18.68 9.40
N ARG A 302 5.24 -18.07 8.28
CA ARG A 302 4.86 -18.76 7.04
C ARG A 302 5.88 -19.81 6.59
N ASP A 303 7.16 -19.47 6.57
CA ASP A 303 8.20 -20.40 6.10
C ASP A 303 8.44 -21.57 7.04
N ARG A 304 8.21 -21.36 8.35
CA ARG A 304 8.23 -22.44 9.33
C ARG A 304 7.00 -23.33 9.23
N ILE A 305 5.81 -22.75 9.06
CA ILE A 305 4.57 -23.49 8.78
C ILE A 305 4.75 -24.34 7.51
N ALA A 306 5.35 -23.78 6.46
CA ALA A 306 5.66 -24.52 5.24
C ALA A 306 6.63 -25.68 5.48
N ALA A 307 7.67 -25.48 6.29
CA ALA A 307 8.62 -26.54 6.66
C ALA A 307 7.95 -27.64 7.50
N ASP A 308 7.10 -27.28 8.47
CA ASP A 308 6.37 -28.21 9.32
C ASP A 308 5.35 -29.04 8.50
N LEU A 309 4.68 -28.43 7.50
CA LEU A 309 3.84 -29.15 6.53
C LEU A 309 4.66 -30.16 5.72
N GLN A 310 5.83 -29.74 5.23
CA GLN A 310 6.69 -30.60 4.45
C GLN A 310 7.23 -31.77 5.28
N ALA A 311 7.59 -31.53 6.55
CA ALA A 311 7.95 -32.58 7.51
C ALA A 311 6.78 -33.54 7.80
N ALA A 312 5.54 -33.05 7.74
CA ALA A 312 4.33 -33.87 7.79
C ALA A 312 4.01 -34.61 6.48
N GLY A 313 4.86 -34.50 5.46
CA GLY A 313 4.68 -35.17 4.17
C GLY A 313 3.73 -34.45 3.21
N ILE A 314 3.40 -33.17 3.48
CA ILE A 314 2.49 -32.35 2.68
C ILE A 314 3.32 -31.31 1.89
N GLY A 315 3.30 -31.39 0.57
CA GLY A 315 3.91 -30.39 -0.30
C GLY A 315 3.17 -29.06 -0.23
N VAL A 316 3.89 -27.95 -0.31
CA VAL A 316 3.32 -26.61 -0.18
C VAL A 316 4.02 -25.62 -1.11
N GLY A 317 3.23 -24.77 -1.76
CA GLY A 317 3.70 -23.69 -2.63
C GLY A 317 3.44 -22.31 -2.05
N ARG A 318 3.90 -21.27 -2.75
CA ARG A 318 3.69 -19.85 -2.42
C ARG A 318 3.34 -19.08 -3.69
N TYR A 319 2.29 -19.48 -4.40
CA TYR A 319 1.91 -18.84 -5.66
C TYR A 319 1.02 -17.61 -5.39
N PHE A 320 1.47 -16.35 -5.55
CA PHE A 320 2.80 -15.89 -5.98
C PHE A 320 3.45 -15.00 -4.92
N SER A 321 4.52 -15.49 -4.30
CA SER A 321 5.40 -14.75 -3.39
C SER A 321 6.85 -15.16 -3.68
N PRO A 322 7.68 -14.25 -4.23
CA PRO A 322 7.36 -12.86 -4.57
C PRO A 322 6.35 -12.73 -5.72
N HIS A 323 5.42 -11.78 -5.62
CA HIS A 323 4.52 -11.47 -6.74
C HIS A 323 5.25 -10.66 -7.83
N LEU A 324 4.62 -10.40 -8.98
CA LEU A 324 5.30 -9.90 -10.17
C LEU A 324 6.05 -8.58 -9.95
N ALA A 325 5.43 -7.65 -9.21
CA ALA A 325 6.05 -6.36 -8.90
C ALA A 325 7.27 -6.50 -7.98
N GLU A 326 7.35 -7.48 -7.08
CA GLU A 326 8.51 -7.67 -6.17
C GLU A 326 9.73 -8.29 -6.88
N GLN A 327 9.55 -8.85 -8.08
CA GLN A 327 10.60 -9.59 -8.75
C GLN A 327 11.65 -8.66 -9.39
N PRO A 328 12.96 -8.98 -9.27
CA PRO A 328 14.04 -8.08 -9.69
C PRO A 328 13.99 -7.61 -11.15
N LEU A 329 13.58 -8.47 -12.08
CA LEU A 329 13.45 -8.11 -13.49
C LEU A 329 12.44 -6.97 -13.67
N PHE A 330 11.22 -7.15 -13.14
CA PHE A 330 10.12 -6.19 -13.33
C PHE A 330 10.35 -4.88 -12.58
N GLN A 331 11.07 -4.89 -11.46
CA GLN A 331 11.52 -3.66 -10.79
C GLN A 331 12.39 -2.75 -11.68
N THR A 332 13.04 -3.32 -12.70
CA THR A 332 13.87 -2.58 -13.67
C THR A 332 13.22 -2.39 -15.03
N SER A 333 12.26 -3.25 -15.41
CA SER A 333 11.71 -3.32 -16.76
C SER A 333 10.21 -3.03 -16.86
N ALA A 334 9.51 -2.76 -15.75
CA ALA A 334 8.08 -2.46 -15.71
C ALA A 334 7.81 -1.08 -15.12
N LEU A 335 6.64 -0.53 -15.44
CA LEU A 335 6.01 0.55 -14.67
C LEU A 335 5.16 -0.10 -13.59
N ILE A 336 5.49 0.17 -12.33
CA ILE A 336 4.83 -0.45 -11.17
C ILE A 336 4.05 0.63 -10.42
N GLU A 337 2.74 0.46 -10.34
CA GLU A 337 1.86 1.27 -9.50
C GLU A 337 1.79 0.67 -8.08
N PRO A 338 1.27 1.38 -7.07
CA PRO A 338 1.16 0.81 -5.72
C PRO A 338 0.36 -0.50 -5.69
N THR A 339 0.90 -1.54 -5.03
CA THR A 339 0.30 -2.89 -4.94
C THR A 339 0.00 -3.37 -3.50
N PRO A 340 -0.51 -2.54 -2.59
CA PRO A 340 -0.63 -2.90 -1.17
C PRO A 340 -1.49 -4.15 -0.89
N VAL A 341 -2.51 -4.43 -1.71
CA VAL A 341 -3.33 -5.64 -1.54
C VAL A 341 -2.51 -6.86 -1.95
N ALA A 342 -1.83 -6.82 -3.10
CA ALA A 342 -1.00 -7.91 -3.56
C ALA A 342 0.17 -8.20 -2.62
N ASP A 343 0.85 -7.16 -2.09
CA ASP A 343 1.93 -7.31 -1.11
C ASP A 343 1.42 -8.11 0.11
N ARG A 344 0.22 -7.77 0.62
CA ARG A 344 -0.41 -8.45 1.75
C ARG A 344 -0.86 -9.88 1.42
N VAL A 345 -1.47 -10.09 0.25
CA VAL A 345 -1.91 -11.42 -0.20
C VAL A 345 -0.70 -12.35 -0.39
N ALA A 346 0.34 -11.89 -1.09
CA ALA A 346 1.56 -12.64 -1.35
C ALA A 346 2.29 -13.01 -0.05
N ALA A 347 2.43 -12.06 0.89
CA ALA A 347 3.08 -12.31 2.17
C ALA A 347 2.40 -13.44 2.98
N ARG A 348 1.08 -13.61 2.84
CA ARG A 348 0.27 -14.58 3.58
C ARG A 348 0.05 -15.91 2.85
N MET A 349 0.35 -15.97 1.55
CA MET A 349 -0.06 -17.04 0.65
C MET A 349 0.65 -18.37 0.91
N LEU A 350 -0.13 -19.45 1.00
CA LEU A 350 0.31 -20.82 0.85
C LEU A 350 -0.60 -21.55 -0.16
N SER A 351 -0.02 -22.45 -0.95
CA SER A 351 -0.74 -23.27 -1.91
C SER A 351 -0.68 -24.73 -1.47
N LEU A 352 -1.82 -25.33 -1.16
CA LEU A 352 -1.94 -26.72 -0.71
C LEU A 352 -2.20 -27.67 -1.89
N PRO A 353 -1.84 -28.97 -1.78
CA PRO A 353 -1.94 -29.93 -2.86
C PRO A 353 -3.35 -30.10 -3.43
N ILE A 354 -3.45 -30.17 -4.76
CA ILE A 354 -4.59 -30.79 -5.47
C ILE A 354 -4.00 -31.60 -6.63
N THR A 355 -4.20 -32.92 -6.61
CA THR A 355 -3.72 -33.83 -7.66
C THR A 355 -4.84 -34.76 -8.12
N ASP A 356 -4.70 -35.36 -9.31
CA ASP A 356 -5.72 -36.25 -9.89
C ASP A 356 -6.00 -37.50 -9.03
N ALA A 357 -5.05 -37.91 -8.19
CA ALA A 357 -5.17 -39.09 -7.33
C ALA A 357 -5.77 -38.78 -5.94
N MET A 358 -6.01 -37.51 -5.60
CA MET A 358 -6.50 -37.13 -4.29
C MET A 358 -7.99 -37.37 -4.14
N SER A 359 -8.38 -37.91 -2.98
CA SER A 359 -9.76 -37.99 -2.55
C SER A 359 -10.16 -36.78 -1.68
N PRO A 360 -11.48 -36.52 -1.50
CA PRO A 360 -11.95 -35.54 -0.51
C PRO A 360 -11.48 -35.81 0.93
N ASP A 361 -11.21 -37.07 1.29
CA ASP A 361 -10.65 -37.42 2.61
C ASP A 361 -9.18 -37.02 2.74
N ASP A 362 -8.40 -37.12 1.67
CA ASP A 362 -7.02 -36.63 1.67
C ASP A 362 -6.98 -35.10 1.85
N ALA A 363 -7.90 -34.37 1.21
CA ALA A 363 -8.05 -32.93 1.42
C ALA A 363 -8.41 -32.57 2.88
N ARG A 364 -9.37 -33.27 3.49
CA ARG A 364 -9.73 -33.10 4.91
C ARG A 364 -8.53 -33.35 5.83
N HIS A 365 -7.76 -34.40 5.55
CA HIS A 365 -6.56 -34.73 6.30
C HIS A 365 -5.51 -33.63 6.20
N ILE A 366 -5.21 -33.17 4.98
CA ILE A 366 -4.25 -32.07 4.76
C ILE A 366 -4.72 -30.79 5.45
N ALA A 367 -5.99 -30.42 5.31
CA ALA A 367 -6.57 -29.23 5.93
C ALA A 367 -6.49 -29.29 7.45
N THR A 368 -6.81 -30.43 8.06
CA THR A 368 -6.75 -30.63 9.51
C THR A 368 -5.30 -30.55 10.01
N THR A 369 -4.35 -31.20 9.31
CA THR A 369 -2.92 -31.09 9.64
C THR A 369 -2.43 -29.65 9.51
N PHE A 370 -2.84 -28.93 8.45
CA PHE A 370 -2.53 -27.51 8.26
C PHE A 370 -3.05 -26.65 9.42
N THR A 371 -4.31 -26.81 9.80
CA THR A 371 -4.91 -26.09 10.93
C THR A 371 -4.19 -26.40 12.24
N ALA A 372 -3.84 -27.67 12.49
CA ALA A 372 -3.11 -28.08 13.69
C ALA A 372 -1.70 -27.47 13.75
N ILE A 373 -0.97 -27.43 12.63
CA ILE A 373 0.34 -26.78 12.55
C ILE A 373 0.22 -25.28 12.79
N CYS A 374 -0.76 -24.61 12.16
CA CYS A 374 -1.00 -23.19 12.37
C CYS A 374 -1.33 -22.89 13.84
N ALA A 375 -2.18 -23.72 14.48
CA ALA A 375 -2.51 -23.60 15.89
C ALA A 375 -1.28 -23.83 16.79
N ALA A 376 -0.43 -24.82 16.45
CA ALA A 376 0.81 -25.07 17.18
C ALA A 376 1.80 -23.90 17.03
N GLU A 377 1.91 -23.30 15.84
CA GLU A 377 2.74 -22.11 15.61
C GLU A 377 2.19 -20.85 16.29
N ALA A 378 0.86 -20.70 16.35
CA ALA A 378 0.21 -19.63 17.10
C ALA A 378 0.41 -19.80 18.62
N ALA A 379 0.30 -21.03 19.12
CA ALA A 379 0.52 -21.37 20.52
C ALA A 379 2.00 -21.41 20.92
N ARG A 380 2.92 -21.46 19.94
CA ARG A 380 4.36 -21.28 20.15
C ARG A 380 4.60 -19.82 20.55
N VAL A 381 4.42 -19.56 21.84
CA VAL A 381 4.99 -18.39 22.50
C VAL A 381 6.49 -18.43 22.17
N PRO A 382 7.05 -17.39 21.52
CA PRO A 382 8.51 -17.26 21.47
C PRO A 382 8.97 -17.39 22.92
N ALA A 383 9.87 -18.33 23.22
CA ALA A 383 10.29 -18.59 24.60
C ALA A 383 10.52 -17.25 25.30
N GLU A 384 9.66 -16.92 26.26
CA GLU A 384 9.81 -15.66 26.98
C GLU A 384 11.15 -15.75 27.71
N PRO A 385 12.04 -14.77 27.53
CA PRO A 385 13.10 -14.58 28.48
C PRO A 385 12.42 -14.44 29.84
N LYS A 386 12.69 -15.36 30.77
CA LYS A 386 12.16 -15.32 32.15
C LYS A 386 12.42 -13.98 32.86
N HIS A 387 13.31 -13.16 32.29
CA HIS A 387 13.42 -11.73 32.49
C HIS A 387 13.67 -11.04 31.15
N ARG A 388 12.77 -10.14 30.71
CA ARG A 388 13.12 -9.20 29.63
C ARG A 388 14.21 -8.26 30.15
N ALA A 389 15.28 -8.09 29.38
CA ALA A 389 16.33 -7.16 29.74
C ALA A 389 15.73 -5.77 29.96
N ILE A 390 16.24 -5.05 30.96
CA ILE A 390 15.90 -3.64 31.18
C ILE A 390 16.36 -2.89 29.93
N ALA A 391 15.42 -2.26 29.23
CA ALA A 391 15.73 -1.47 28.05
C ALA A 391 16.46 -0.18 28.49
N ALA A 392 17.51 0.24 27.78
CA ALA A 392 18.01 1.59 27.97
C ALA A 392 16.96 2.62 27.56
N THR A 393 16.22 2.35 26.49
CA THR A 393 15.19 3.25 25.99
C THR A 393 14.01 2.49 25.42
N LEU A 394 12.82 2.92 25.81
CA LEU A 394 11.55 2.47 25.25
C LEU A 394 10.89 3.61 24.45
N ILE A 395 10.69 3.43 23.15
CA ILE A 395 9.98 4.38 22.29
C ILE A 395 8.52 3.93 22.15
N VAL A 396 7.59 4.83 22.46
CA VAL A 396 6.14 4.60 22.30
C VAL A 396 5.65 5.36 21.07
N GLY A 397 5.25 4.63 20.04
CA GLY A 397 4.86 5.15 18.74
C GLY A 397 6.00 5.06 17.72
N GLY A 398 5.77 4.30 16.66
CA GLY A 398 6.61 4.12 15.48
C GLY A 398 6.11 4.90 14.27
N GLY A 399 5.29 5.93 14.42
CA GLY A 399 4.93 6.84 13.32
C GLY A 399 6.11 7.67 12.79
N PRO A 400 5.87 8.67 11.93
CA PRO A 400 6.92 9.47 11.30
C PRO A 400 7.87 10.15 12.30
N ALA A 401 7.35 10.62 13.44
CA ALA A 401 8.16 11.22 14.50
C ALA A 401 8.95 10.19 15.32
N GLY A 402 8.36 9.02 15.60
CA GLY A 402 9.02 7.95 16.34
C GLY A 402 10.19 7.35 15.56
N THR A 403 10.00 7.11 14.27
CA THR A 403 11.05 6.66 13.36
C THR A 403 12.03 7.77 12.98
N ALA A 404 11.65 9.04 13.10
CA ALA A 404 12.56 10.15 12.85
C ALA A 404 13.75 10.16 13.82
N LEU A 405 13.57 9.71 15.07
CA LEU A 405 14.66 9.50 16.02
C LEU A 405 15.69 8.50 15.49
N LEU A 406 15.21 7.36 14.97
CA LEU A 406 16.06 6.32 14.39
C LEU A 406 16.73 6.79 13.10
N THR A 407 16.02 7.61 12.32
CA THR A 407 16.54 8.25 11.10
C THR A 407 17.67 9.23 11.44
N ALA A 408 17.51 10.06 12.46
CA ALA A 408 18.55 10.96 12.91
C ALA A 408 19.81 10.18 13.35
N ALA A 409 19.61 9.13 14.15
CA ALA A 409 20.69 8.24 14.57
C ALA A 409 21.39 7.56 13.37
N SER A 410 20.64 7.08 12.37
CA SER A 410 21.23 6.40 11.20
C SER A 410 22.08 7.34 10.35
N LYS A 411 21.62 8.58 10.14
CA LYS A 411 22.37 9.62 9.42
C LYS A 411 23.70 9.98 10.07
N LYS A 412 23.82 9.77 11.39
CA LYS A 412 25.07 9.95 12.16
C LYS A 412 25.85 8.66 12.39
N GLY A 413 25.39 7.53 11.84
CA GLY A 413 26.01 6.21 12.04
C GLY A 413 25.86 5.66 13.46
N ARG A 414 24.92 6.19 14.26
CA ARG A 414 24.72 5.84 15.68
C ARG A 414 23.52 4.92 15.92
N LEU A 415 22.78 4.52 14.88
CA LEU A 415 21.59 3.67 15.03
C LEU A 415 21.95 2.31 15.64
N ALA A 416 23.06 1.71 15.22
CA ALA A 416 23.54 0.45 15.79
C ALA A 416 23.94 0.59 17.27
N ASP A 417 24.54 1.72 17.67
CA ASP A 417 24.86 1.99 19.08
C ASP A 417 23.60 2.13 19.92
N LEU A 418 22.61 2.87 19.42
CA LEU A 418 21.31 3.04 20.07
C LEU A 418 20.60 1.70 20.25
N ALA A 419 20.61 0.84 19.22
CA ALA A 419 20.04 -0.51 19.30
C ALA A 419 20.76 -1.38 20.34
N ARG A 420 22.10 -1.43 20.29
CA ARG A 420 22.93 -2.21 21.22
C ARG A 420 22.84 -1.76 22.67
N ALA A 421 22.48 -0.49 22.92
CA ALA A 421 22.22 -0.01 24.27
C ALA A 421 20.97 -0.64 24.91
N GLY A 422 20.11 -1.31 24.13
CA GLY A 422 18.88 -1.93 24.60
C GLY A 422 17.65 -1.11 24.22
N LEU A 423 17.49 -0.86 22.93
CA LEU A 423 16.35 -0.13 22.37
C LEU A 423 15.11 -1.03 22.22
N VAL A 424 13.97 -0.58 22.71
CA VAL A 424 12.66 -1.21 22.45
C VAL A 424 11.72 -0.17 21.84
N MET A 425 11.17 -0.42 20.67
CA MET A 425 10.12 0.39 20.06
C MET A 425 8.79 -0.36 20.11
N VAL A 426 7.71 0.34 20.45
CA VAL A 426 6.35 -0.20 20.50
C VAL A 426 5.45 0.62 19.59
N GLU A 427 4.80 -0.03 18.63
CA GLU A 427 3.87 0.57 17.67
C GLU A 427 2.55 -0.22 17.66
N ARG A 428 1.42 0.49 17.61
CA ARG A 428 0.08 -0.11 17.62
C ARG A 428 -0.34 -0.65 16.26
N ASP A 429 0.17 -0.05 15.20
CA ASP A 429 -0.06 -0.46 13.82
C ASP A 429 0.87 -1.63 13.47
N ASP A 430 0.60 -2.29 12.33
CA ASP A 430 1.33 -3.48 11.89
C ASP A 430 2.74 -3.20 11.34
N ALA A 431 3.05 -1.93 11.06
CA ALA A 431 4.38 -1.47 10.70
C ALA A 431 4.64 -0.03 11.18
N ILE A 432 5.89 0.39 11.03
CA ILE A 432 6.38 1.70 11.47
C ILE A 432 6.61 2.65 10.27
N GLY A 433 6.96 3.90 10.55
CA GLY A 433 7.35 4.91 9.56
C GLY A 433 6.18 5.74 9.03
N GLY A 434 5.24 5.12 8.32
CA GLY A 434 4.18 5.85 7.59
C GLY A 434 3.13 6.53 8.49
N GLY A 435 2.83 5.94 9.64
CA GLY A 435 1.72 6.37 10.51
C GLY A 435 0.43 6.60 9.73
N ARG A 436 -0.20 7.77 9.93
CA ARG A 436 -1.44 8.15 9.21
C ARG A 436 -1.23 9.06 8.00
N LEU A 437 0.01 9.40 7.63
CA LEU A 437 0.26 10.39 6.57
C LEU A 437 -0.38 10.00 5.23
N GLY A 438 -0.25 8.73 4.83
CA GLY A 438 -0.83 8.23 3.58
C GLY A 438 -2.37 8.28 3.50
N ARG A 439 -3.06 8.66 4.58
CA ARG A 439 -4.52 8.79 4.61
C ARG A 439 -5.01 10.19 4.24
N TYR A 440 -4.12 11.17 4.08
CA TYR A 440 -4.52 12.55 3.81
C TYR A 440 -4.44 12.87 2.30
N ALA A 441 -5.50 13.49 1.78
CA ALA A 441 -5.66 13.86 0.37
C ALA A 441 -5.06 15.25 0.07
N ILE A 442 -3.88 15.53 0.62
CA ILE A 442 -3.20 16.83 0.52
C ILE A 442 -1.72 16.66 0.22
N ASN A 443 -1.09 17.75 -0.19
CA ASN A 443 0.35 17.81 -0.30
C ASN A 443 1.00 18.06 1.07
N SER A 444 2.22 17.56 1.25
CA SER A 444 3.06 17.82 2.39
C SER A 444 3.45 19.28 2.47
N ASP A 445 3.59 19.78 3.71
CA ASP A 445 4.28 21.04 4.00
C ASP A 445 5.81 20.84 4.05
N SER A 446 6.32 20.01 3.15
CA SER A 446 7.72 19.59 3.05
C SER A 446 8.01 19.22 1.61
N THR A 447 9.21 19.54 1.14
CA THR A 447 9.65 19.24 -0.23
C THR A 447 9.96 17.75 -0.41
N ALA A 448 9.97 17.24 -1.65
CA ALA A 448 10.44 15.89 -1.94
C ALA A 448 11.84 15.62 -1.36
N GLN A 449 12.74 16.59 -1.49
CA GLN A 449 14.09 16.51 -0.92
C GLN A 449 14.08 16.26 0.59
N THR A 450 13.11 16.82 1.33
CA THR A 450 13.00 16.59 2.78
C THR A 450 12.85 15.11 3.09
N PHE A 451 11.99 14.39 2.36
CA PHE A 451 11.79 12.96 2.55
C PHE A 451 12.99 12.15 2.05
N LEU A 452 13.56 12.52 0.91
CA LEU A 452 14.65 11.77 0.28
C LEU A 452 15.96 11.84 1.07
N THR A 453 16.23 12.94 1.78
CA THR A 453 17.43 13.07 2.63
C THR A 453 17.45 12.15 3.87
N ALA A 454 16.34 11.46 4.17
CA ALA A 454 16.33 10.43 5.21
C ALA A 454 17.10 9.17 4.76
N VAL A 455 17.10 8.89 3.45
CA VAL A 455 17.64 7.65 2.87
C VAL A 455 18.83 7.91 1.95
N LYS A 456 18.86 9.05 1.25
CA LYS A 456 19.96 9.41 0.35
C LYS A 456 21.26 9.59 1.12
N ASP A 457 22.33 8.99 0.60
CA ASP A 457 23.68 9.03 1.16
C ASP A 457 23.76 8.58 2.63
N ASN A 458 22.84 7.69 3.04
CA ASN A 458 22.82 7.17 4.40
C ASN A 458 24.03 6.24 4.66
N PRO A 459 24.70 6.32 5.82
CA PRO A 459 25.81 5.42 6.17
C PRO A 459 25.47 3.93 6.14
N HIS A 460 24.18 3.59 6.27
CA HIS A 460 23.65 2.24 6.17
C HIS A 460 23.29 1.91 4.70
N PRO A 461 23.99 0.97 4.03
CA PRO A 461 23.74 0.64 2.62
C PRO A 461 22.29 0.23 2.33
N GLU A 462 21.67 -0.49 3.26
CA GLU A 462 20.27 -0.93 3.20
C GLU A 462 19.26 0.23 3.21
N LEU A 463 19.58 1.34 3.89
CA LEU A 463 18.78 2.57 3.83
C LEU A 463 19.10 3.38 2.56
N ALA A 464 20.38 3.48 2.17
CA ALA A 464 20.79 4.14 0.94
C ALA A 464 20.14 3.53 -0.32
N ALA A 465 19.97 2.20 -0.32
CA ALA A 465 19.32 1.46 -1.40
C ALA A 465 17.85 1.87 -1.63
N ILE A 466 17.18 2.46 -0.62
CA ILE A 466 15.77 2.90 -0.74
C ILE A 466 15.62 3.99 -1.81
N VAL A 467 16.67 4.73 -2.17
CA VAL A 467 16.62 5.69 -3.28
C VAL A 467 16.17 5.03 -4.60
N ALA A 468 16.47 3.75 -4.80
CA ALA A 468 16.03 3.00 -5.98
C ALA A 468 14.61 2.40 -5.85
N HIS A 469 14.01 2.44 -4.65
CA HIS A 469 12.68 1.87 -4.37
C HIS A 469 11.57 2.61 -5.13
N PRO A 470 10.52 1.93 -5.63
CA PRO A 470 9.40 2.58 -6.33
C PRO A 470 8.78 3.75 -5.58
N ALA A 471 8.60 3.62 -4.26
CA ALA A 471 8.10 4.71 -3.41
C ALA A 471 9.02 5.94 -3.38
N ALA A 472 10.36 5.76 -3.38
CA ALA A 472 11.29 6.88 -3.45
C ALA A 472 11.24 7.56 -4.82
N ARG A 473 11.19 6.77 -5.91
CA ARG A 473 11.01 7.29 -7.27
C ARG A 473 9.69 8.04 -7.43
N ALA A 474 8.62 7.56 -6.79
CA ALA A 474 7.32 8.23 -6.80
C ALA A 474 7.40 9.62 -6.16
N VAL A 475 8.11 9.75 -5.03
CA VAL A 475 8.38 11.04 -4.37
C VAL A 475 9.31 11.92 -5.21
N GLU A 476 10.34 11.35 -5.87
CA GLU A 476 11.28 12.07 -6.74
C GLU A 476 10.58 12.76 -7.92
N ARG A 477 9.46 12.23 -8.43
CA ARG A 477 8.64 12.90 -9.46
C ARG A 477 8.14 14.29 -9.06
N TYR A 478 8.17 14.60 -7.77
CA TYR A 478 7.77 15.89 -7.20
C TYR A 478 8.96 16.76 -6.76
N ALA A 479 10.18 16.48 -7.26
CA ALA A 479 11.39 17.24 -6.92
C ALA A 479 11.23 18.76 -7.17
N ASP A 480 10.60 19.12 -8.28
CA ASP A 480 10.36 20.51 -8.69
C ASP A 480 8.96 21.04 -8.26
N ALA A 481 8.19 20.25 -7.53
CA ALA A 481 6.87 20.64 -7.04
C ALA A 481 6.97 21.38 -5.68
N LEU A 482 5.95 22.17 -5.35
CA LEU A 482 5.89 22.85 -4.05
C LEU A 482 5.79 21.86 -2.88
N GLY A 483 5.25 20.66 -3.07
CA GLY A 483 5.15 19.63 -2.03
C GLY A 483 4.82 18.28 -2.64
N VAL A 484 4.84 17.24 -1.82
CA VAL A 484 4.59 15.85 -2.24
C VAL A 484 3.20 15.44 -1.77
N PRO A 485 2.33 14.86 -2.61
CA PRO A 485 1.09 14.25 -2.14
C PRO A 485 1.38 13.29 -0.98
N LEU A 486 0.70 13.45 0.16
CA LEU A 486 0.98 12.62 1.34
C LEU A 486 0.70 11.14 1.13
N VAL A 487 -0.20 10.82 0.18
CA VAL A 487 -0.46 9.46 -0.34
C VAL A 487 0.78 8.83 -1.00
N GLU A 488 1.68 9.62 -1.58
CA GLU A 488 2.93 9.17 -2.20
C GLU A 488 4.08 9.14 -1.18
N ALA A 489 4.09 10.07 -0.22
CA ALA A 489 5.13 10.14 0.83
C ALA A 489 5.00 9.04 1.89
N GLY A 490 3.76 8.62 2.22
CA GLY A 490 3.49 7.58 3.21
C GLY A 490 4.19 6.25 2.92
N PRO A 491 4.10 5.69 1.69
CA PRO A 491 4.81 4.48 1.28
C PRO A 491 6.33 4.57 1.44
N LEU A 492 6.95 5.72 1.12
CA LEU A 492 8.41 5.91 1.31
C LEU A 492 8.79 5.86 2.79
N LEU A 493 8.00 6.51 3.65
CA LEU A 493 8.24 6.49 5.09
C LEU A 493 8.06 5.09 5.68
N ARG A 494 7.10 4.30 5.17
CA ARG A 494 6.93 2.89 5.57
C ARG A 494 8.13 2.04 5.15
N ALA A 495 8.55 2.11 3.89
CA ALA A 495 9.73 1.38 3.40
C ALA A 495 11.01 1.75 4.19
N THR A 496 11.15 3.03 4.55
CA THR A 496 12.24 3.50 5.43
C THR A 496 12.11 2.92 6.83
N GLY A 497 10.88 2.91 7.38
CA GLY A 497 10.56 2.30 8.66
C GLY A 497 10.94 0.82 8.73
N ASP A 498 10.60 0.04 7.71
CA ASP A 498 10.91 -1.39 7.66
C ASP A 498 12.43 -1.65 7.73
N ARG A 499 13.22 -0.89 6.97
CA ARG A 499 14.70 -1.00 7.02
C ARG A 499 15.29 -0.51 8.33
N LEU A 500 14.73 0.53 8.94
CA LEU A 500 15.13 0.96 10.29
C LEU A 500 14.85 -0.15 11.31
N ALA A 501 13.71 -0.82 11.22
CA ALA A 501 13.36 -1.94 12.10
C ALA A 501 14.34 -3.11 11.93
N ASP A 502 14.65 -3.48 10.69
CA ASP A 502 15.64 -4.53 10.38
C ASP A 502 17.00 -4.23 11.03
N ILE A 503 17.49 -3.00 10.92
CA ILE A 503 18.77 -2.57 11.53
C ILE A 503 18.69 -2.65 13.05
N VAL A 504 17.60 -2.17 13.66
CA VAL A 504 17.41 -2.21 15.12
C VAL A 504 17.45 -3.65 15.62
N VAL A 505 16.70 -4.55 14.99
CA VAL A 505 16.63 -5.97 15.37
C VAL A 505 17.98 -6.67 15.15
N ALA A 506 18.65 -6.41 14.02
CA ALA A 506 19.97 -6.98 13.73
C ALA A 506 21.06 -6.55 14.74
N ASN A 507 20.87 -5.42 15.42
CA ASN A 507 21.79 -4.89 16.43
C ASN A 507 21.32 -5.09 17.87
N GLY A 508 20.39 -6.02 18.11
CA GLY A 508 19.97 -6.45 19.46
C GLY A 508 18.86 -5.60 20.10
N GLY A 509 18.31 -4.63 19.37
CA GLY A 509 17.08 -3.93 19.78
C GLY A 509 15.83 -4.75 19.46
N SER A 510 14.66 -4.21 19.80
CA SER A 510 13.36 -4.85 19.55
C SER A 510 12.36 -3.85 18.99
N VAL A 511 11.57 -4.29 18.01
CA VAL A 511 10.44 -3.53 17.45
C VAL A 511 9.17 -4.36 17.61
N LEU A 512 8.22 -3.87 18.37
CA LEU A 512 6.96 -4.52 18.72
C LEU A 512 5.80 -3.82 18.00
N THR A 513 5.42 -4.31 16.82
CA THR A 513 4.25 -3.82 16.05
C THR A 513 2.97 -4.54 16.48
N GLY A 514 1.80 -3.92 16.31
CA GLY A 514 0.53 -4.47 16.78
C GLY A 514 0.38 -4.49 18.31
N HIS A 515 1.03 -3.56 19.03
CA HIS A 515 1.01 -3.47 20.49
C HIS A 515 0.58 -2.07 20.96
N ASP A 516 -0.40 -2.01 21.86
CA ASP A 516 -0.79 -0.76 22.53
C ASP A 516 0.04 -0.60 23.83
N VAL A 517 0.47 0.63 24.13
CA VAL A 517 1.04 0.95 25.45
C VAL A 517 -0.05 1.56 26.33
N LEU A 518 -0.31 0.95 27.48
CA LEU A 518 -1.42 1.34 28.36
C LEU A 518 -1.04 2.44 29.35
N GLY A 519 0.25 2.49 29.73
CA GLY A 519 0.79 3.47 30.66
C GLY A 519 2.17 3.04 31.16
N SER A 520 2.84 3.93 31.88
CA SER A 520 4.11 3.63 32.53
C SER A 520 4.18 4.14 33.95
N GLN A 521 4.66 3.32 34.87
CA GLN A 521 4.80 3.66 36.27
C GLN A 521 6.27 3.68 36.66
N ARG A 522 6.69 4.73 37.38
CA ARG A 522 8.05 4.79 37.90
C ARG A 522 8.22 3.76 39.02
N THR A 523 9.35 3.07 39.06
CA THR A 523 9.66 2.10 40.11
C THR A 523 10.50 2.74 41.22
N ALA A 524 10.62 2.06 42.37
CA ALA A 524 11.40 2.56 43.51
C ALA A 524 12.91 2.68 43.22
N ASP A 525 13.44 1.86 42.30
CA ASP A 525 14.81 1.93 41.78
C ASP A 525 14.98 2.95 40.64
N GLY A 526 13.93 3.73 40.33
CA GLY A 526 13.98 4.84 39.38
C GLY A 526 13.86 4.43 37.91
N LEU A 527 13.55 3.16 37.62
CA LEU A 527 13.18 2.69 36.28
C LEU A 527 11.73 3.05 35.95
N TRP A 528 11.35 2.81 34.71
CA TRP A 528 9.99 2.88 34.24
C TRP A 528 9.47 1.49 33.89
N ASN A 529 8.41 1.06 34.57
CA ASN A 529 7.66 -0.14 34.23
C ASN A 529 6.51 0.21 33.29
N THR A 530 6.64 -0.17 32.02
CA THR A 530 5.67 0.13 30.97
C THR A 530 4.80 -1.07 30.68
N ARG A 531 3.47 -0.92 30.83
CA ARG A 531 2.51 -1.98 30.52
C ARG A 531 2.11 -1.94 29.05
N ILE A 532 2.29 -3.06 28.37
CA ILE A 532 2.09 -3.22 26.93
C ILE A 532 1.05 -4.31 26.70
N ARG A 533 0.08 -4.05 25.82
CA ARG A 533 -0.95 -5.00 25.40
C ARG A 533 -0.75 -5.39 23.94
N ARG A 534 -0.61 -6.68 23.66
CA ARG A 534 -0.62 -7.20 22.30
C ARG A 534 -2.06 -7.18 21.75
N ARG A 535 -2.27 -6.57 20.59
CA ARG A 535 -3.62 -6.37 20.02
C ARG A 535 -4.24 -7.65 19.47
N ALA A 536 -3.42 -8.60 19.05
CA ALA A 536 -3.87 -9.85 18.42
C ALA A 536 -4.67 -10.74 19.39
N ASP A 537 -4.32 -10.75 20.68
CA ASP A 537 -4.89 -11.65 21.68
C ASP A 537 -5.19 -10.99 23.04
N GLY A 538 -4.88 -9.70 23.19
CA GLY A 538 -5.14 -8.93 24.41
C GLY A 538 -4.18 -9.21 25.55
N ILE A 539 -3.13 -10.02 25.35
CA ILE A 539 -2.16 -10.34 26.39
C ILE A 539 -1.39 -9.09 26.80
N GLU A 540 -1.33 -8.85 28.11
CA GLU A 540 -0.58 -7.76 28.72
C GLU A 540 0.73 -8.25 29.32
N PHE A 541 1.79 -7.48 29.15
CA PHE A 541 3.09 -7.72 29.76
C PHE A 541 3.78 -6.40 30.10
N ASP A 542 4.74 -6.49 31.01
CA ASP A 542 5.52 -5.36 31.50
C ASP A 542 6.89 -5.30 30.84
N GLN A 543 7.37 -4.09 30.55
CA GLN A 543 8.72 -3.83 30.03
C GLN A 543 9.38 -2.74 30.87
N LEU A 544 10.45 -3.13 31.58
CA LEU A 544 11.30 -2.19 32.32
C LEU A 544 12.20 -1.42 31.36
N SER A 545 12.38 -0.13 31.64
CA SER A 545 13.27 0.73 30.88
C SER A 545 13.87 1.84 31.75
N HIS A 546 15.07 2.32 31.41
CA HIS A 546 15.63 3.52 32.05
C HIS A 546 14.97 4.80 31.56
N GLN A 547 14.59 4.83 30.28
CA GLN A 547 14.07 6.03 29.63
C GLN A 547 12.90 5.69 28.70
N ILE A 548 11.98 6.64 28.55
CA ILE A 548 10.83 6.55 27.64
C ILE A 548 10.84 7.72 26.66
N VAL A 549 10.57 7.44 25.39
CA VAL A 549 10.30 8.47 24.36
C VAL A 549 8.85 8.35 23.91
N ILE A 550 8.05 9.38 24.14
CA ILE A 550 6.65 9.46 23.74
C ILE A 550 6.56 10.10 22.35
N ALA A 551 6.22 9.30 21.34
CA ALA A 551 6.11 9.66 19.93
C ALA A 551 4.75 9.23 19.33
N THR A 552 3.70 9.31 20.14
CA THR A 552 2.33 8.82 19.90
C THR A 552 1.51 9.69 18.94
N GLY A 553 2.08 10.76 18.39
CA GLY A 553 1.42 11.67 17.47
C GLY A 553 0.38 12.59 18.12
N GLY A 554 -0.44 13.23 17.28
CA GLY A 554 -1.45 14.20 17.73
C GLY A 554 -2.85 13.92 17.20
N HIS A 555 -3.84 14.45 17.91
CA HIS A 555 -5.27 14.36 17.58
C HIS A 555 -6.00 15.67 17.87
N GLN A 556 -7.23 15.79 17.37
CA GLN A 556 -8.16 16.88 17.70
C GLN A 556 -9.27 16.33 18.61
N PRO A 557 -9.15 16.44 19.94
CA PRO A 557 -10.08 15.76 20.84
C PRO A 557 -11.47 16.42 20.82
N LEU A 558 -12.52 15.59 20.84
CA LEU A 558 -13.92 16.02 20.67
C LEU A 558 -14.43 16.90 21.81
N ASP A 559 -14.00 16.63 23.05
CA ASP A 559 -14.37 17.40 24.23
C ASP A 559 -13.97 18.88 24.11
N ARG A 560 -12.83 19.15 23.47
CA ARG A 560 -12.38 20.50 23.16
C ARG A 560 -13.28 21.16 22.12
N LEU A 561 -13.72 20.42 21.10
CA LEU A 561 -14.66 20.92 20.10
C LEU A 561 -15.96 21.39 20.76
N VAL A 562 -16.44 20.64 21.75
CA VAL A 562 -17.64 20.95 22.55
C VAL A 562 -17.43 22.19 23.43
N ARG A 563 -16.29 22.27 24.14
CA ARG A 563 -16.04 23.33 25.12
C ARG A 563 -15.50 24.63 24.52
N GLN A 564 -15.01 24.61 23.29
CA GLN A 564 -14.32 25.76 22.72
C GLN A 564 -15.31 26.80 22.21
N SER A 565 -15.26 28.00 22.78
CA SER A 565 -16.06 29.13 22.33
C SER A 565 -15.37 29.89 21.19
N VAL A 566 -16.16 30.27 20.18
CA VAL A 566 -15.75 31.19 19.11
C VAL A 566 -16.73 32.35 19.11
N ALA A 567 -16.20 33.56 19.27
CA ALA A 567 -17.01 34.76 19.41
C ALA A 567 -18.08 34.69 20.52
N GLY A 568 -17.72 34.04 21.63
CA GLY A 568 -18.42 34.16 22.92
C GLY A 568 -19.40 33.02 23.19
N VAL A 569 -19.59 32.14 22.22
CA VAL A 569 -20.54 31.02 22.28
C VAL A 569 -19.81 29.71 21.96
N PRO A 570 -20.14 28.61 22.65
CA PRO A 570 -19.59 27.28 22.35
C PRO A 570 -19.83 26.87 20.89
N LEU A 571 -18.82 26.24 20.27
CA LEU A 571 -18.89 25.85 18.86
C LEU A 571 -20.06 24.91 18.54
N VAL A 572 -20.34 24.00 19.47
CA VAL A 572 -21.41 23.00 19.33
C VAL A 572 -22.78 23.65 19.25
N ASP A 573 -22.99 24.77 19.95
CA ASP A 573 -24.27 25.49 19.98
C ASP A 573 -24.53 26.19 18.64
N HIS A 574 -23.47 26.66 17.96
CA HIS A 574 -23.58 27.29 16.64
C HIS A 574 -23.62 26.30 15.48
N ALA A 575 -22.76 25.28 15.52
CA ALA A 575 -22.49 24.45 14.35
C ALA A 575 -23.21 23.09 14.39
N GLY A 576 -23.56 22.55 15.57
CA GLY A 576 -24.32 21.30 15.73
C GLY A 576 -23.94 20.21 14.72
N GLY A 577 -24.92 19.71 13.97
CA GLY A 577 -24.74 18.69 12.92
C GLY A 577 -24.04 19.16 11.63
N LYS A 578 -23.60 20.42 11.55
CA LYS A 578 -22.87 21.01 10.42
C LYS A 578 -21.37 21.16 10.68
N LEU A 579 -20.87 20.63 11.79
CA LEU A 579 -19.49 20.79 12.23
C LEU A 579 -18.62 19.62 11.75
N LEU A 580 -17.54 19.93 11.03
CA LEU A 580 -16.49 18.98 10.70
C LEU A 580 -15.14 19.44 11.26
N GLN A 581 -14.31 18.48 11.62
CA GLN A 581 -12.93 18.74 12.00
C GLN A 581 -12.05 18.84 10.75
N SER A 582 -11.02 19.69 10.78
CA SER A 582 -10.10 19.79 9.64
C SER A 582 -9.42 18.45 9.33
N ASP A 583 -9.12 17.64 10.35
CA ASP A 583 -8.52 16.31 10.16
C ASP A 583 -9.37 15.41 9.25
N GLU A 584 -10.70 15.46 9.42
CA GLU A 584 -11.65 14.70 8.62
C GLU A 584 -11.77 15.25 7.19
N VAL A 585 -11.81 16.58 7.03
CA VAL A 585 -11.87 17.21 5.70
C VAL A 585 -10.62 16.89 4.87
N LEU A 586 -9.45 16.87 5.51
CA LEU A 586 -8.16 16.64 4.84
C LEU A 586 -7.87 15.15 4.55
N SER A 587 -8.64 14.24 5.12
CA SER A 587 -8.49 12.79 4.91
C SER A 587 -9.02 12.34 3.53
N LEU A 588 -8.57 11.18 3.03
CA LEU A 588 -9.12 10.53 1.84
C LEU A 588 -10.63 10.35 2.00
N GLY A 589 -11.40 10.77 0.99
CA GLY A 589 -12.87 10.82 1.04
C GLY A 589 -13.46 12.00 1.82
N GLY A 590 -12.66 12.78 2.54
CA GLY A 590 -13.10 13.96 3.29
C GLY A 590 -13.72 15.03 2.41
N PHE A 591 -13.12 15.30 1.24
CA PHE A 591 -13.71 16.20 0.24
C PHE A 591 -15.07 15.70 -0.26
N THR A 592 -15.20 14.40 -0.57
CA THR A 592 -16.46 13.80 -1.00
C THR A 592 -17.53 13.97 0.07
N LYS A 593 -17.20 13.73 1.34
CA LYS A 593 -18.11 13.97 2.47
C LYS A 593 -18.58 15.42 2.54
N VAL A 594 -17.68 16.39 2.31
CA VAL A 594 -18.05 17.80 2.22
C VAL A 594 -18.98 18.05 1.03
N ALA A 595 -18.68 17.49 -0.14
CA ALA A 595 -19.52 17.62 -1.33
C ALA A 595 -20.93 17.06 -1.10
N ASP A 596 -21.05 15.90 -0.44
CA ASP A 596 -22.32 15.27 -0.09
C ASP A 596 -23.14 16.11 0.89
N LEU A 597 -22.51 16.66 1.93
CA LEU A 597 -23.18 17.55 2.90
C LEU A 597 -23.68 18.86 2.27
N LEU A 598 -23.06 19.25 1.14
CA LEU A 598 -23.43 20.44 0.39
C LEU A 598 -24.26 20.12 -0.86
N ALA A 599 -24.59 18.85 -1.09
CA ALA A 599 -25.35 18.42 -2.25
C ALA A 599 -26.71 19.15 -2.31
N GLY A 600 -27.08 19.62 -3.50
CA GLY A 600 -28.31 20.38 -3.73
C GLY A 600 -28.24 21.87 -3.35
N LYS A 601 -27.16 22.35 -2.74
CA LYS A 601 -26.99 23.79 -2.44
C LYS A 601 -26.38 24.53 -3.63
N ARG A 602 -27.11 25.51 -4.17
CA ARG A 602 -26.68 26.30 -5.34
C ARG A 602 -25.54 27.29 -5.04
N ASN A 603 -25.40 27.73 -3.80
CA ASN A 603 -24.37 28.68 -3.36
C ASN A 603 -24.00 28.40 -1.88
N PRO A 604 -23.29 27.29 -1.61
CA PRO A 604 -22.98 26.87 -0.24
C PRO A 604 -22.04 27.85 0.46
N ARG A 605 -22.20 27.99 1.77
CA ARG A 605 -21.34 28.81 2.64
C ARG A 605 -20.58 27.96 3.65
N ILE A 606 -19.26 28.08 3.67
CA ILE A 606 -18.40 27.38 4.63
C ILE A 606 -17.70 28.40 5.52
N ALA A 607 -17.74 28.19 6.83
CA ALA A 607 -16.90 28.92 7.78
C ALA A 607 -15.74 28.02 8.24
N VAL A 608 -14.51 28.41 7.95
CA VAL A 608 -13.29 27.71 8.41
C VAL A 608 -12.71 28.47 9.59
N ILE A 609 -12.53 27.78 10.73
CA ILE A 609 -12.13 28.39 11.99
C ILE A 609 -10.70 28.00 12.32
N GLY A 610 -9.81 28.99 12.40
CA GLY A 610 -8.42 28.79 12.77
C GLY A 610 -7.46 29.49 11.80
N GLY A 611 -6.31 29.93 12.29
CA GLY A 611 -5.23 30.49 11.47
C GLY A 611 -4.02 29.55 11.42
N SER A 612 -4.26 28.26 11.23
CA SER A 612 -3.24 27.19 11.22
C SER A 612 -3.07 26.61 9.81
N THR A 613 -1.96 25.91 9.55
CA THR A 613 -1.75 25.27 8.23
C THR A 613 -2.93 24.38 7.84
N SER A 614 -3.50 23.61 8.78
CA SER A 614 -4.66 22.76 8.49
C SER A 614 -5.91 23.56 8.06
N ALA A 615 -6.10 24.79 8.54
CA ALA A 615 -7.17 25.67 8.09
C ALA A 615 -6.96 26.09 6.63
N LEU A 616 -5.76 26.57 6.30
CA LEU A 616 -5.41 27.05 4.96
C LEU A 616 -5.43 25.91 3.94
N THR A 617 -4.91 24.73 4.30
CA THR A 617 -4.96 23.55 3.43
C THR A 617 -6.39 23.04 3.25
N SER A 618 -7.26 23.14 4.27
CA SER A 618 -8.68 22.81 4.10
C SER A 618 -9.34 23.72 3.06
N ILE A 619 -9.04 25.03 3.10
CA ILE A 619 -9.54 25.98 2.09
C ILE A 619 -8.97 25.64 0.71
N ALA A 620 -7.67 25.38 0.59
CA ALA A 620 -7.04 25.01 -0.68
C ALA A 620 -7.69 23.75 -1.30
N LEU A 621 -7.94 22.72 -0.48
CA LEU A 621 -8.63 21.50 -0.89
C LEU A 621 -10.04 21.79 -1.39
N LEU A 622 -10.82 22.60 -0.66
CA LEU A 622 -12.19 22.97 -1.04
C LEU A 622 -12.25 23.75 -2.36
N LEU A 623 -11.23 24.55 -2.68
CA LEU A 623 -11.18 25.34 -3.91
C LEU A 623 -10.78 24.53 -5.14
N LYS A 624 -10.01 23.44 -4.95
CA LYS A 624 -9.41 22.63 -6.03
C LYS A 624 -10.08 21.27 -6.22
N GLY A 625 -10.90 20.82 -5.27
CA GLY A 625 -11.48 19.49 -5.30
C GLY A 625 -12.40 19.27 -6.51
N SER A 626 -12.54 17.99 -6.88
CA SER A 626 -13.33 17.54 -8.02
C SER A 626 -14.42 16.57 -7.54
N PRO A 627 -15.71 16.79 -7.88
CA PRO A 627 -16.21 17.89 -8.71
C PRO A 627 -16.12 19.26 -8.01
N ALA A 628 -16.01 20.33 -8.79
CA ALA A 628 -15.92 21.68 -8.25
C ALA A 628 -17.21 22.07 -7.49
N LEU A 629 -17.04 22.63 -6.28
CA LEU A 629 -18.15 23.12 -5.47
C LEU A 629 -18.60 24.51 -5.97
N PRO A 630 -19.92 24.80 -6.02
CA PRO A 630 -20.46 26.02 -6.64
C PRO A 630 -20.39 27.25 -5.71
N PHE A 631 -19.20 27.58 -5.19
CA PHE A 631 -19.01 28.73 -4.31
C PHE A 631 -19.18 30.06 -5.07
N GLY A 632 -20.08 30.91 -4.59
CA GLY A 632 -20.13 32.33 -4.96
C GLY A 632 -19.12 33.18 -4.21
N ALA A 633 -19.18 34.50 -4.39
CA ALA A 633 -18.30 35.44 -3.70
C ALA A 633 -18.45 35.34 -2.18
N GLY A 634 -17.33 35.20 -1.45
CA GLY A 634 -17.31 34.96 -0.01
C GLY A 634 -17.96 33.64 0.44
N GLY A 635 -18.10 32.66 -0.45
CA GLY A 635 -18.62 31.33 -0.13
C GLY A 635 -17.79 30.57 0.90
N ILE A 636 -16.51 30.90 1.06
CA ILE A 636 -15.64 30.38 2.12
C ILE A 636 -15.18 31.54 3.00
N THR A 637 -15.48 31.53 4.29
CA THR A 637 -14.99 32.54 5.24
C THR A 637 -13.95 31.94 6.18
N LEU A 638 -12.74 32.52 6.20
CA LEU A 638 -11.70 32.19 7.19
C LEU A 638 -11.86 33.07 8.43
N LEU A 639 -12.20 32.46 9.56
CA LEU A 639 -12.27 33.11 10.87
C LEU A 639 -10.97 32.85 11.64
N HIS A 640 -10.16 33.89 11.84
CA HIS A 640 -8.84 33.77 12.48
C HIS A 640 -8.63 34.84 13.56
N ARG A 641 -7.70 34.60 14.50
CA ARG A 641 -7.39 35.54 15.61
C ARG A 641 -6.06 36.28 15.41
N ARG A 642 -5.04 35.56 14.96
CA ARG A 642 -3.69 36.08 14.74
C ARG A 642 -3.51 36.54 13.29
N PRO A 643 -2.64 37.52 13.01
CA PRO A 643 -2.26 37.87 11.63
C PRO A 643 -1.77 36.64 10.86
N LEU A 644 -2.06 36.58 9.56
CA LEU A 644 -1.55 35.54 8.67
C LEU A 644 -0.14 35.94 8.24
N ARG A 645 0.85 35.09 8.52
CA ARG A 645 2.27 35.38 8.34
C ARG A 645 2.83 34.51 7.23
N PRO A 646 3.14 35.02 6.03
CA PRO A 646 3.86 34.25 5.01
C PRO A 646 5.34 34.11 5.36
N PHE A 647 5.92 32.93 5.12
CA PHE A 647 7.36 32.69 5.27
C PHE A 647 8.16 33.39 4.15
N TYR A 648 9.32 33.96 4.49
CA TYR A 648 10.33 34.41 3.51
C TYR A 648 11.75 33.95 3.86
N PRO A 649 12.56 33.61 2.83
CA PRO A 649 13.95 33.16 3.03
C PRO A 649 14.92 34.31 3.34
N SER A 650 14.50 35.57 3.24
CA SER A 650 15.28 36.73 3.65
C SER A 650 14.40 37.98 3.74
N ILE A 651 14.94 39.03 4.36
CA ILE A 651 14.35 40.38 4.37
C ILE A 651 14.18 40.89 2.93
N ASP A 652 15.22 40.75 2.11
CA ASP A 652 15.20 41.22 0.72
C ASP A 652 14.12 40.52 -0.11
N ALA A 653 13.89 39.22 0.11
CA ALA A 653 12.83 38.48 -0.56
C ALA A 653 11.44 38.96 -0.13
N ALA A 654 11.25 39.29 1.16
CA ALA A 654 9.99 39.87 1.63
C ALA A 654 9.73 41.23 0.99
N HIS A 655 10.73 42.10 0.95
CA HIS A 655 10.64 43.42 0.33
C HIS A 655 10.45 43.35 -1.19
N ALA A 656 11.08 42.39 -1.87
CA ALA A 656 10.92 42.19 -3.31
C ALA A 656 9.47 41.87 -3.70
N GLU A 657 8.74 41.15 -2.84
CA GLU A 657 7.30 40.89 -3.00
C GLU A 657 6.41 41.98 -2.37
N GLY A 658 7.00 43.06 -1.84
CA GLY A 658 6.29 44.18 -1.23
C GLY A 658 5.69 43.90 0.15
N PHE A 659 6.12 42.82 0.83
CA PHE A 659 5.68 42.50 2.17
C PHE A 659 6.57 43.18 3.22
N THR A 660 5.99 44.02 4.07
CA THR A 660 6.71 44.80 5.10
C THR A 660 6.13 44.64 6.51
N ASP A 661 5.11 43.81 6.70
CA ASP A 661 4.49 43.55 8.01
C ASP A 661 5.32 42.55 8.81
N PHE A 662 6.54 42.95 9.19
CA PHE A 662 7.43 42.22 10.10
C PHE A 662 8.41 43.17 10.80
N GLY A 663 8.81 42.83 12.03
CA GLY A 663 9.83 43.55 12.80
C GLY A 663 11.10 42.72 13.07
N PRO A 664 12.10 43.28 13.77
CA PRO A 664 13.32 42.55 14.15
C PRO A 664 13.05 41.23 14.88
N GLU A 665 12.02 41.19 15.73
CA GLU A 665 11.62 40.02 16.51
C GLU A 665 11.01 38.89 15.66
N ASP A 666 10.65 39.17 14.39
CA ASP A 666 10.08 38.21 13.45
C ASP A 666 11.14 37.55 12.56
N ILE A 667 12.40 37.94 12.74
CA ILE A 667 13.54 37.46 11.96
C ILE A 667 14.30 36.43 12.78
N CYS A 668 14.55 35.26 12.19
CA CYS A 668 15.39 34.24 12.82
C CYS A 668 16.84 34.75 12.88
N PRO A 669 17.46 34.87 14.06
CA PRO A 669 18.82 35.40 14.20
C PRO A 669 19.89 34.46 13.62
N VAL A 670 19.56 33.18 13.40
CA VAL A 670 20.48 32.17 12.85
C VAL A 670 20.42 32.11 11.33
N SER A 671 19.22 32.10 10.74
CA SER A 671 19.07 31.95 9.28
C SER A 671 18.75 33.24 8.52
N GLY A 672 18.41 34.32 9.21
CA GLY A 672 17.92 35.55 8.55
C GLY A 672 16.53 35.42 7.90
N PHE A 673 15.86 34.29 8.09
CA PHE A 673 14.53 34.02 7.55
C PHE A 673 13.48 34.83 8.31
N VAL A 674 12.49 35.37 7.60
CA VAL A 674 11.34 36.07 8.20
C VAL A 674 10.23 35.06 8.45
N TYR A 675 9.69 35.03 9.66
CA TYR A 675 8.68 34.06 10.11
C TYR A 675 9.09 32.61 9.87
N ARG A 676 10.31 32.23 10.27
CA ARG A 676 10.85 30.87 10.06
C ARG A 676 9.92 29.78 10.61
N LEU A 677 9.36 29.99 11.80
CA LEU A 677 8.54 29.05 12.55
C LEU A 677 7.04 29.34 12.43
N ALA A 678 6.65 30.62 12.45
CA ALA A 678 5.25 31.06 12.35
C ALA A 678 4.73 31.07 10.90
N GLY A 679 5.62 31.11 9.93
CA GLY A 679 5.29 31.42 8.54
C GLY A 679 4.63 30.28 7.80
N PHE A 680 3.54 30.56 7.09
CA PHE A 680 2.95 29.64 6.12
C PHE A 680 3.93 29.41 4.96
N ARG A 681 4.04 28.16 4.53
CA ARG A 681 4.92 27.72 3.44
C ARG A 681 4.10 27.15 2.28
N LEU A 682 4.77 27.03 1.13
CA LEU A 682 4.26 26.30 -0.04
C LEU A 682 2.85 26.74 -0.45
N GLU A 683 1.90 25.81 -0.60
CA GLU A 683 0.54 26.12 -1.03
C GLU A 683 -0.21 27.05 -0.06
N ALA A 684 -0.01 26.87 1.25
CA ALA A 684 -0.62 27.73 2.27
C ALA A 684 -0.07 29.16 2.19
N ARG A 685 1.24 29.32 1.89
CA ARG A 685 1.85 30.63 1.64
C ARG A 685 1.21 31.32 0.45
N GLU A 686 1.07 30.64 -0.68
CA GLU A 686 0.48 31.22 -1.89
C GLU A 686 -0.96 31.68 -1.67
N LEU A 687 -1.74 30.89 -0.91
CA LEU A 687 -3.09 31.28 -0.54
C LEU A 687 -3.12 32.53 0.35
N VAL A 688 -2.22 32.60 1.33
CA VAL A 688 -2.09 33.76 2.24
C VAL A 688 -1.65 35.01 1.48
N LEU A 689 -0.71 34.91 0.55
CA LEU A 689 -0.27 36.07 -0.24
C LEU A 689 -1.39 36.65 -1.10
N ARG A 690 -2.22 35.79 -1.72
CA ARG A 690 -3.44 36.21 -2.43
C ARG A 690 -4.45 36.85 -1.49
N MET A 691 -4.70 36.24 -0.33
CA MET A 691 -5.60 36.78 0.69
C MET A 691 -5.18 38.18 1.16
N LEU A 692 -3.88 38.43 1.26
CA LEU A 692 -3.31 39.71 1.70
C LEU A 692 -3.06 40.72 0.56
N GLY A 693 -3.22 40.32 -0.71
CA GLY A 693 -2.97 41.21 -1.85
C GLY A 693 -1.49 41.56 -2.08
N VAL A 694 -0.57 40.69 -1.62
CA VAL A 694 0.89 40.93 -1.67
C VAL A 694 1.42 40.65 -3.08
N ASP A 695 2.39 41.44 -3.55
CA ASP A 695 3.00 41.32 -4.89
C ASP A 695 1.98 41.42 -6.05
N GLY A 696 0.94 42.24 -5.88
CA GLY A 696 -0.13 42.40 -6.88
C GLY A 696 -1.00 41.15 -7.09
N ARG A 697 -0.88 40.13 -6.24
CA ARG A 697 -1.69 38.90 -6.32
C ARG A 697 -3.14 39.21 -5.96
N ALA A 698 -4.06 38.97 -6.90
CA ALA A 698 -5.49 39.20 -6.66
C ALA A 698 -6.06 38.20 -5.62
N PRO A 699 -6.83 38.68 -4.63
CA PRO A 699 -7.59 37.80 -3.74
C PRO A 699 -8.58 36.92 -4.51
N ASP A 700 -8.75 35.66 -4.09
CA ASP A 700 -9.79 34.80 -4.66
C ASP A 700 -11.17 35.31 -4.21
N PRO A 701 -12.08 35.67 -5.13
CA PRO A 701 -13.35 36.29 -4.77
C PRO A 701 -14.26 35.36 -3.96
N ARG A 702 -14.02 34.04 -3.99
CA ARG A 702 -14.79 33.05 -3.22
C ARG A 702 -14.42 33.07 -1.73
N ILE A 703 -13.30 33.70 -1.36
CA ILE A 703 -12.78 33.72 -0.01
C ILE A 703 -13.06 35.06 0.66
N ALA A 704 -13.54 35.02 1.90
CA ALA A 704 -13.63 36.17 2.79
C ALA A 704 -12.72 35.94 4.02
N LEU A 705 -12.07 37.00 4.49
CA LEU A 705 -11.27 36.98 5.72
C LEU A 705 -11.99 37.77 6.81
N HIS A 706 -12.06 37.20 8.01
CA HIS A 706 -12.50 37.93 9.20
C HIS A 706 -11.59 37.67 10.38
N ARG A 707 -10.91 38.73 10.85
CA ARG A 707 -10.09 38.68 12.05
C ARG A 707 -10.97 38.92 13.27
N ILE A 708 -11.09 37.91 14.12
CA ILE A 708 -11.88 37.95 15.34
C ILE A 708 -11.26 38.97 16.30
N ALA A 709 -11.98 40.07 16.55
CA ALA A 709 -11.46 41.23 17.30
C ALA A 709 -11.60 41.10 18.82
N GLY A 710 -12.40 40.15 19.32
CA GLY A 710 -12.62 39.96 20.76
C GLY A 710 -13.47 38.74 21.09
N ALA A 711 -13.76 38.56 22.38
CA ALA A 711 -14.58 37.45 22.87
C ALA A 711 -16.03 37.52 22.37
N ASP A 712 -16.56 38.71 22.03
CA ASP A 712 -17.96 38.92 21.64
C ASP A 712 -18.09 39.46 20.20
N ASP A 713 -17.44 38.81 19.23
CA ASP A 713 -17.44 39.26 17.82
C ASP A 713 -18.75 38.92 17.10
N ARG A 714 -19.62 39.91 16.89
CA ARG A 714 -20.92 39.72 16.22
C ARG A 714 -20.80 39.33 14.74
N ILE A 715 -19.75 39.78 14.05
CA ILE A 715 -19.57 39.48 12.62
C ILE A 715 -19.17 38.03 12.46
N ALA A 716 -18.22 37.55 13.28
CA ALA A 716 -17.84 36.14 13.32
C ALA A 716 -19.04 35.23 13.60
N ARG A 717 -19.90 35.59 14.56
CA ARG A 717 -21.15 34.86 14.85
C ARG A 717 -22.07 34.81 13.64
N ALA A 718 -22.29 35.94 12.97
CA ALA A 718 -23.12 35.99 11.77
C ALA A 718 -22.59 35.09 10.63
N HIS A 719 -21.26 34.95 10.49
CA HIS A 719 -20.68 34.02 9.53
C HIS A 719 -20.92 32.56 9.91
N LEU A 720 -20.81 32.22 11.21
CA LEU A 720 -21.08 30.87 11.71
C LEU A 720 -22.56 30.47 11.55
N ASP A 721 -23.49 31.35 11.92
CA ASP A 721 -24.94 31.07 11.85
C ASP A 721 -25.41 30.86 10.40
N ARG A 722 -24.81 31.59 9.45
CA ARG A 722 -25.12 31.50 8.02
C ARG A 722 -24.38 30.38 7.31
N ALA A 723 -23.48 29.67 7.98
CA ALA A 723 -22.72 28.60 7.37
C ALA A 723 -23.61 27.36 7.14
N ASP A 724 -23.45 26.78 5.97
CA ASP A 724 -23.97 25.46 5.62
C ASP A 724 -23.10 24.35 6.23
N LEU A 725 -21.81 24.65 6.40
CA LEU A 725 -20.81 23.77 7.01
C LEU A 725 -19.78 24.61 7.76
N VAL A 726 -19.36 24.14 8.92
CA VAL A 726 -18.29 24.74 9.72
C VAL A 726 -17.12 23.77 9.81
N VAL A 727 -15.92 24.22 9.43
CA VAL A 727 -14.69 23.44 9.54
C VAL A 727 -13.84 23.96 10.70
N ALA A 728 -13.64 23.13 11.72
CA ALA A 728 -12.85 23.48 12.90
C ALA A 728 -11.39 23.02 12.75
N ALA A 729 -10.49 23.99 12.61
CA ALA A 729 -9.03 23.80 12.56
C ALA A 729 -8.37 24.36 13.83
N LEU A 730 -8.77 23.84 14.99
CA LEU A 730 -8.42 24.37 16.32
C LEU A 730 -7.07 23.86 16.88
N GLY A 731 -6.26 23.23 16.04
CA GLY A 731 -4.94 22.69 16.38
C GLY A 731 -4.99 21.31 17.03
N TYR A 732 -3.87 20.60 16.97
CA TYR A 732 -3.72 19.25 17.51
C TYR A 732 -3.27 19.27 18.98
N ARG A 733 -3.55 18.16 19.67
CA ARG A 733 -3.09 17.84 21.02
C ARG A 733 -2.31 16.52 20.97
N PRO A 734 -1.22 16.37 21.74
CA PRO A 734 -0.47 15.14 21.77
C PRO A 734 -1.32 14.01 22.36
N HIS A 735 -1.09 12.79 21.91
CA HIS A 735 -1.59 11.59 22.56
C HIS A 735 -0.75 11.30 23.81
N ALA A 736 -1.02 11.98 24.92
CA ALA A 736 -0.24 11.78 26.14
C ALA A 736 -0.34 10.32 26.62
N LEU A 737 0.80 9.71 26.92
CA LEU A 737 0.87 8.42 27.60
C LEU A 737 0.55 8.64 29.09
N PRO A 738 -0.39 7.87 29.69
CA PRO A 738 -0.57 7.90 31.14
C PRO A 738 0.72 7.50 31.85
N ILE A 739 1.23 8.39 32.70
CA ILE A 739 2.41 8.11 33.53
C ILE A 739 2.11 8.34 35.00
N SER A 740 2.66 7.49 35.85
CA SER A 740 2.48 7.54 37.30
C SER A 740 3.82 7.51 38.04
N ASP A 741 3.83 8.04 39.26
CA ASP A 741 4.99 8.03 40.14
C ASP A 741 5.22 6.66 40.81
N GLN A 742 6.19 6.60 41.72
CA GLN A 742 6.55 5.37 42.45
C GLN A 742 5.43 4.82 43.37
N HIS A 743 4.46 5.65 43.73
CA HIS A 743 3.31 5.27 44.55
C HIS A 743 2.10 4.86 43.69
N GLY A 744 2.19 5.04 42.37
CA GLY A 744 1.12 4.77 41.43
C GLY A 744 0.22 5.98 41.19
N ASP A 745 0.52 7.13 41.80
CA ASP A 745 -0.24 8.35 41.64
C ASP A 745 0.02 8.96 40.25
N PRO A 746 -1.03 9.37 39.50
CA PRO A 746 -0.85 9.95 38.17
C PRO A 746 -0.02 11.24 38.20
N ILE A 747 1.00 11.33 37.34
CA ILE A 747 1.75 12.57 37.13
C ILE A 747 0.96 13.42 36.14
N ALA A 748 0.37 14.51 36.63
CA ALA A 748 -0.37 15.46 35.82
C ALA A 748 0.59 16.16 34.82
N LEU A 749 0.40 15.95 33.52
CA LEU A 749 1.25 16.52 32.48
C LEU A 749 0.78 17.92 32.06
N SER A 750 1.72 18.81 31.70
CA SER A 750 1.40 20.15 31.19
C SER A 750 0.46 20.13 29.97
N ALA A 751 0.66 19.16 29.07
CA ALA A 751 -0.19 19.00 27.88
C ALA A 751 -1.67 18.71 28.19
N GLN A 752 -1.97 18.06 29.33
CA GLN A 752 -3.34 17.80 29.78
C GLN A 752 -4.06 19.09 30.23
N HIS A 753 -3.28 20.13 30.57
CA HIS A 753 -3.75 21.44 30.98
C HIS A 753 -3.61 22.49 29.86
N GLY A 754 -3.35 22.04 28.63
CA GLY A 754 -3.28 22.89 27.43
C GLY A 754 -1.92 23.53 27.16
N GLY A 755 -0.89 23.23 27.97
CA GLY A 755 0.50 23.64 27.76
C GLY A 755 1.25 22.75 26.74
N ALA A 756 2.54 23.02 26.58
CA ALA A 756 3.45 22.15 25.81
C ALA A 756 3.71 20.84 26.58
N MET A 757 3.86 19.72 25.86
CA MET A 757 4.19 18.44 26.49
C MET A 757 5.64 18.40 26.94
N VAL A 758 6.52 19.06 26.19
CA VAL A 758 7.97 19.06 26.43
C VAL A 758 8.52 20.45 26.65
N ASP A 759 9.68 20.51 27.32
CA ASP A 759 10.51 21.70 27.40
C ASP A 759 11.40 21.89 26.15
N ALA A 760 12.30 22.87 26.23
CA ALA A 760 13.26 23.20 25.17
C ALA A 760 14.27 22.06 24.87
N HIS A 761 14.38 21.04 25.72
CA HIS A 761 15.27 19.89 25.54
C HIS A 761 14.51 18.60 25.18
N CYS A 762 13.24 18.71 24.81
CA CYS A 762 12.35 17.58 24.52
C CYS A 762 12.04 16.69 25.73
N ARG A 763 12.27 17.17 26.97
CA ARG A 763 11.91 16.44 28.18
C ARG A 763 10.45 16.70 28.51
N VAL A 764 9.69 15.65 28.80
CA VAL A 764 8.28 15.77 29.16
C VAL A 764 8.15 16.49 30.49
N ILE A 765 7.22 17.44 30.59
CA ILE A 765 7.03 18.27 31.80
C ILE A 765 5.68 18.03 32.46
N ASP A 766 5.69 18.05 33.79
CA ASP A 766 4.47 18.05 34.62
C ASP A 766 3.69 19.37 34.52
N ALA A 767 2.53 19.45 35.17
CA ALA A 767 1.66 20.62 35.17
C ALA A 767 2.31 21.87 35.80
N GLN A 768 3.39 21.71 36.57
CA GLN A 768 4.17 22.79 37.18
C GLN A 768 5.35 23.22 36.30
N GLY A 769 5.60 22.52 35.18
CA GLY A 769 6.70 22.78 34.26
C GLY A 769 7.99 22.08 34.63
N THR A 770 7.97 21.13 35.58
CA THR A 770 9.15 20.36 35.99
C THR A 770 9.36 19.18 35.07
N PRO A 771 10.59 18.94 34.55
CA PRO A 771 10.89 17.76 33.75
C PRO A 771 10.67 16.45 34.51
N VAL A 772 9.94 15.53 33.90
CA VAL A 772 9.74 14.17 34.38
C VAL A 772 11.02 13.35 34.07
N PRO A 773 11.70 12.80 35.08
CA PRO A 773 13.00 12.15 34.89
C PRO A 773 12.96 10.99 33.89
N GLY A 774 13.84 11.04 32.88
CA GLY A 774 13.99 9.98 31.88
C GLY A 774 12.84 9.88 30.88
N VAL A 775 11.95 10.86 30.80
CA VAL A 775 10.83 10.87 29.85
C VAL A 775 11.01 11.99 28.83
N TYR A 776 11.07 11.62 27.56
CA TYR A 776 11.22 12.51 26.41
C TYR A 776 9.98 12.47 25.53
N GLY A 777 9.78 13.50 24.71
CA GLY A 777 8.63 13.59 23.81
C GLY A 777 9.01 14.19 22.46
N ILE A 778 8.42 13.67 21.38
CA ILE A 778 8.65 14.14 20.01
C ILE A 778 7.39 14.00 19.17
N GLY A 779 7.27 14.83 18.13
CA GLY A 779 6.23 14.70 17.11
C GLY A 779 5.15 15.77 17.17
N LEU A 780 4.07 15.52 16.42
CA LEU A 780 2.99 16.47 16.24
C LEU A 780 2.35 16.84 17.58
N ALA A 781 2.28 18.14 17.84
CA ALA A 781 1.71 18.71 19.06
C ALA A 781 2.50 18.44 20.36
N ALA A 782 3.75 17.95 20.28
CA ALA A 782 4.61 17.80 21.46
C ALA A 782 4.95 19.15 22.11
N GLY A 783 4.89 20.25 21.36
CA GLY A 783 5.13 21.59 21.91
C GLY A 783 6.58 22.06 21.90
N PHE A 784 7.48 21.35 21.21
CA PHE A 784 8.87 21.76 21.08
C PHE A 784 9.01 23.13 20.38
N VAL A 785 9.86 23.99 20.92
CA VAL A 785 10.23 25.28 20.34
C VAL A 785 11.74 25.31 20.14
N PRO A 786 12.22 25.42 18.88
CA PRO A 786 13.63 25.55 18.56
C PRO A 786 14.29 26.74 19.28
N TRP A 787 15.52 26.57 19.75
CA TRP A 787 16.31 27.60 20.43
C TRP A 787 17.81 27.42 20.15
N GLY A 788 18.61 28.43 20.52
CA GLY A 788 20.07 28.38 20.37
C GLY A 788 20.50 28.20 18.90
N ALA A 789 21.32 27.18 18.64
CA ALA A 789 21.85 26.88 17.30
C ALA A 789 20.76 26.48 16.27
N LEU A 790 19.59 26.03 16.72
CA LEU A 790 18.46 25.71 15.83
C LEU A 790 17.77 26.97 15.29
N GLY A 791 17.97 28.09 15.99
CA GLY A 791 17.36 29.38 15.68
C GLY A 791 15.83 29.39 15.82
N GLY A 792 15.26 30.58 15.68
CA GLY A 792 13.83 30.82 15.72
C GLY A 792 13.59 32.31 15.94
N GLU A 793 12.53 32.86 15.36
CA GLU A 793 12.15 34.23 15.62
C GLU A 793 11.60 34.40 17.05
N ALA A 794 11.99 35.47 17.75
CA ALA A 794 11.61 35.71 19.15
C ALA A 794 10.12 35.97 19.35
N SER A 795 9.43 36.45 18.31
CA SER A 795 7.98 36.64 18.31
C SER A 795 7.17 35.35 18.23
N PHE A 796 7.83 34.19 18.06
CA PHE A 796 7.16 32.90 17.92
C PHE A 796 6.55 32.42 19.25
N SER A 797 5.23 32.60 19.40
CA SER A 797 4.44 32.01 20.48
C SER A 797 3.64 30.81 19.96
N GLY A 798 4.29 29.66 19.79
CA GLY A 798 3.71 28.47 19.17
C GLY A 798 4.49 27.19 19.42
N GLN A 799 4.34 26.22 18.52
CA GLN A 799 5.08 24.96 18.55
C GLN A 799 5.55 24.60 17.13
N ALA A 800 6.80 24.15 17.00
CA ALA A 800 7.35 23.76 15.71
C ALA A 800 6.99 22.30 15.41
N ASN A 801 6.32 22.09 14.29
CA ASN A 801 6.02 20.76 13.78
C ASN A 801 6.65 20.63 12.40
N GLY A 802 7.61 19.73 12.24
CA GLY A 802 8.29 19.56 10.97
C GLY A 802 9.04 18.23 10.95
N LEU A 803 8.77 17.42 9.94
CA LEU A 803 9.42 16.12 9.76
C LEU A 803 10.93 16.26 9.67
N TRP A 804 11.42 17.27 8.93
CA TRP A 804 12.85 17.57 8.83
C TRP A 804 13.48 17.82 10.21
N LEU A 805 12.83 18.63 11.06
CA LEU A 805 13.33 18.91 12.41
C LEU A 805 13.43 17.62 13.23
N TRP A 806 12.43 16.75 13.15
CA TRP A 806 12.43 15.47 13.86
C TRP A 806 13.52 14.52 13.35
N GLN A 807 13.72 14.43 12.03
CA GLN A 807 14.69 13.51 11.40
C GLN A 807 16.14 13.99 11.46
N ASN A 808 16.36 15.22 11.92
CA ASN A 808 17.68 15.82 12.04
C ASN A 808 17.87 16.26 13.49
N ASP A 809 17.67 17.53 13.78
CA ASP A 809 18.16 18.14 15.01
C ASP A 809 17.43 17.68 16.27
N VAL A 810 16.10 17.60 16.23
CA VAL A 810 15.28 17.24 17.41
C VAL A 810 15.47 15.76 17.75
N GLY A 811 15.44 14.89 16.74
CA GLY A 811 15.76 13.48 16.92
C GLY A 811 17.17 13.32 17.48
N GLN A 812 18.16 13.97 16.88
CA GLN A 812 19.55 13.85 17.33
C GLN A 812 19.74 14.36 18.77
N MET A 813 19.07 15.44 19.17
CA MET A 813 19.10 15.95 20.55
C MET A 813 18.61 14.90 21.57
N ILE A 814 17.57 14.14 21.23
CA ILE A 814 17.08 13.05 22.08
C ILE A 814 18.07 11.88 22.07
N VAL A 815 18.63 11.50 20.92
CA VAL A 815 19.68 10.46 20.82
C VAL A 815 20.89 10.80 21.68
N ASP A 816 21.35 12.04 21.66
CA ASP A 816 22.51 12.50 22.41
C ASP A 816 22.26 12.46 23.92
N GLN A 817 21.07 12.84 24.37
CA GLN A 817 20.66 12.72 25.78
C GLN A 817 20.58 11.25 26.22
N ILE A 818 19.94 10.38 25.42
CA ILE A 818 19.83 8.94 25.70
C ILE A 818 21.22 8.30 25.85
N LEU A 819 22.10 8.53 24.88
CA LEU A 819 23.41 7.87 24.84
C LEU A 819 24.43 8.53 25.78
N GLY A 820 24.30 9.83 26.07
CA GLY A 820 25.11 10.54 27.05
C GLY A 820 24.83 10.09 28.49
N ASP A 821 23.55 9.93 28.84
CA ASP A 821 23.15 9.43 30.16
C ASP A 821 23.55 7.96 30.39
N ALA A 822 23.56 7.15 29.33
CA ALA A 822 24.04 5.76 29.38
C ALA A 822 25.54 5.65 29.76
N GLY A 823 26.35 6.68 29.50
CA GLY A 823 27.74 6.77 29.91
C GLY A 823 27.91 7.06 31.41
N ALA A 824 27.08 7.93 31.98
CA ALA A 824 27.13 8.30 33.40
C ALA A 824 26.65 7.17 34.35
N GLY A 825 25.82 6.25 33.85
CA GLY A 825 25.36 5.07 34.62
C GLY A 825 26.41 3.99 34.84
N ARG A 826 27.50 3.95 34.04
CA ARG A 826 28.57 2.95 34.19
C ARG A 826 29.64 3.35 35.21
N GLU A 827 29.80 4.63 35.53
CA GLU A 827 30.78 5.08 36.53
C GLU A 827 30.28 4.98 37.98
N ARG A 828 28.98 4.69 38.20
CA ARG A 828 28.41 4.55 39.56
C ARG A 828 28.30 3.11 40.08
N ALA A 829 28.80 2.12 39.33
CA ALA A 829 28.80 0.71 39.74
C ALA A 829 30.19 0.19 40.18
N VAL A 830 31.20 1.05 40.28
CA VAL A 830 32.51 0.75 40.86
C VAL A 830 32.96 1.93 41.74
N ALA A 831 32.35 2.06 42.92
CA ALA A 831 32.89 2.80 44.07
C ALA A 831 32.28 2.24 45.35
#